data_AF-A0A1B6E488-F1
#
_entry.id   AF-A0A1B6E488-F1
#
_cell.length_a   1.000
_cell.length_b   1.000
_cell.length_c   1.000
_cell.angle_alpha   90.00
_cell.angle_beta   90.00
_cell.angle_gamma   90.00
#
_symmetry.space_group_name_H-M   'P 1'
#
loop_
_entity.id
_entity.type
_entity.pdbx_description
1 polymer ?
#
loop_
_entity_poly.entity_id
_entity_poly.type
_entity_poly.pdbx_seq_one_letter_code
_entity_poly.pdbx_strand_id
1 'polypeptide(L)'
;MQSDVGDSVVSIAIEISHNAQLFKLNQNEPLEDIIKNICDENGFEYARNKYSLQFVHRHHENDSNLPHYVTEENRYRIKNGSELKLFHSASEFVNILQTKLSTRIDKKELSWALSKLSVFSSDATFASEFFFTGYPLLRSVIEESSLTTNLFNNCLRTFLNFIKLGYITELDEPFLIRLKNILNSEQVIDEHIIENSLQLLDAIIYTMNDISPNFITINELIPHIWNRDSPAIQGYAIALINGLALKLSEMEQEGDLLDQMNSLLLRENILKNVISSEKKSSFMSHNLYVYQTLILSLELTRFNKLVSENTHFPDIELNYHYKRNKFKSFSDKITFKVGNEEQGVKCPPKRADRERSKTVVLKGSSSNLLMTQFDSMKSLLDSSLSLLQKDDFSNYDVGEDLNISLNQMTHDCIIYFAHNYRNEYRKTLVNEFHLRFLKTCCQVTDFLVKDILKIGQPPSEDETLYYPLVFSATVDAPFFEELFSCAMILLAKTRKEMNAKTEADLEKVFQVFKRQLNEGLASQPHSFNQLSSKLSSLTYSVVSGQWQEERCEKEKETFAKLPSIKQLRESLINETLELIKTQRINYLIKGTQFPMWNAQRSQRIKNKMWFVSLTENKRFIQYQENFKNDSENTQPFNLIAVSQIDSLVTGKKCPHIKESKGRPTTGELAFSLILNQEELKSLDFIAPNQEVYDYWTDGINALIGQKMKSSHMKHELNTLIEMELRVRLLDIEGIELPIEAPPIPADPPNYNFLNSK
;
A
#
# COMPACT_ATOMS: atom_id res chain seq x y z
N MET A 1 30.24 -19.79 -3.36
CA MET A 1 29.42 -19.69 -4.59
C MET A 1 29.88 -20.77 -5.55
N GLN A 2 28.97 -21.48 -6.22
CA GLN A 2 29.34 -22.39 -7.31
C GLN A 2 29.57 -21.57 -8.58
N SER A 3 30.56 -21.98 -9.37
CA SER A 3 30.94 -21.31 -10.61
C SER A 3 30.16 -21.87 -11.80
N ASP A 4 29.15 -21.16 -12.27
CA ASP A 4 28.66 -21.34 -13.64
C ASP A 4 29.78 -20.93 -14.61
N VAL A 5 30.26 -21.88 -15.40
CA VAL A 5 31.25 -21.63 -16.45
C VAL A 5 30.52 -21.12 -17.68
N GLY A 6 30.08 -19.87 -17.62
CA GLY A 6 29.56 -19.15 -18.79
C GLY A 6 30.65 -18.95 -19.85
N ASP A 7 30.25 -18.92 -21.12
CA ASP A 7 31.18 -18.79 -22.26
C ASP A 7 32.13 -17.61 -22.08
N SER A 8 33.44 -17.89 -22.03
CA SER A 8 34.47 -16.85 -21.93
C SER A 8 34.63 -16.03 -23.21
N VAL A 9 33.95 -16.38 -24.30
CA VAL A 9 33.96 -15.66 -25.57
C VAL A 9 32.60 -15.02 -25.81
N VAL A 10 32.57 -13.69 -25.79
CA VAL A 10 31.36 -12.88 -25.90
C VAL A 10 31.28 -12.27 -27.29
N SER A 11 30.14 -12.46 -27.97
CA SER A 11 29.86 -11.85 -29.27
C SER A 11 29.28 -10.44 -29.05
N ILE A 12 29.98 -9.43 -29.54
CA ILE A 12 29.68 -8.00 -29.35
C ILE A 12 29.59 -7.27 -30.70
N ALA A 13 28.95 -6.10 -30.70
CA ALA A 13 29.03 -5.16 -31.81
C ALA A 13 29.94 -3.98 -31.42
N ILE A 14 30.82 -3.55 -32.32
CA ILE A 14 31.72 -2.41 -32.11
C ILE A 14 31.46 -1.35 -33.19
N GLU A 15 31.07 -0.15 -32.79
CA GLU A 15 31.02 1.01 -33.67
C GLU A 15 32.42 1.57 -33.90
N ILE A 16 32.86 1.54 -35.16
CA ILE A 16 34.14 2.06 -35.64
C ILE A 16 33.85 2.98 -36.81
N SER A 17 34.15 4.27 -36.68
CA SER A 17 33.90 5.30 -37.70
C SER A 17 32.47 5.27 -38.29
N HIS A 18 31.47 5.07 -37.41
CA HIS A 18 30.03 4.95 -37.72
C HIS A 18 29.59 3.68 -38.48
N ASN A 19 30.46 2.67 -38.64
CA ASN A 19 30.08 1.33 -39.05
C ASN A 19 30.10 0.38 -37.84
N ALA A 20 29.10 -0.49 -37.69
CA ALA A 20 29.09 -1.52 -36.66
C ALA A 20 29.68 -2.83 -37.19
N GLN A 21 30.66 -3.39 -36.48
CA GLN A 21 31.28 -4.68 -36.79
C GLN A 21 30.99 -5.69 -35.67
N LEU A 22 30.77 -6.96 -36.03
CA LEU A 22 30.59 -8.04 -35.05
C LEU A 22 31.95 -8.66 -34.70
N PHE A 23 32.31 -8.59 -33.41
CA PHE A 23 33.58 -9.10 -32.89
C PHE A 23 33.34 -10.17 -31.82
N LYS A 24 34.30 -11.10 -31.66
CA LYS A 24 34.26 -12.13 -30.61
C LYS A 24 35.34 -11.84 -29.57
N LEU A 25 34.93 -11.19 -28.49
CA LEU A 25 35.81 -10.76 -27.41
C LEU A 25 36.04 -11.91 -26.42
N ASN A 26 37.30 -12.31 -26.22
CA ASN A 26 37.67 -13.27 -25.18
C ASN A 26 37.84 -12.54 -23.83
N GLN A 27 37.02 -12.87 -22.84
CA GLN A 27 37.06 -12.26 -21.51
C GLN A 27 38.28 -12.65 -20.68
N ASN A 28 39.10 -13.59 -21.16
CA ASN A 28 40.37 -13.98 -20.53
C ASN A 28 41.61 -13.26 -21.12
N GLU A 29 41.47 -12.51 -22.21
CA GLU A 29 42.54 -11.69 -22.80
C GLU A 29 42.54 -10.27 -22.20
N PRO A 30 43.68 -9.60 -22.04
CA PRO A 30 43.72 -8.23 -21.54
C PRO A 30 43.12 -7.25 -22.55
N LEU A 31 42.45 -6.21 -22.08
CA LEU A 31 41.81 -5.20 -22.94
C LEU A 31 42.81 -4.50 -23.88
N GLU A 32 44.08 -4.39 -23.46
CA GLU A 32 45.14 -3.81 -24.29
C GLU A 32 45.40 -4.62 -25.58
N ASP A 33 45.44 -5.95 -25.49
CA ASP A 33 45.59 -6.84 -26.66
C ASP A 33 44.28 -6.92 -27.48
N ILE A 34 43.12 -6.90 -26.82
CA ILE A 34 41.81 -6.87 -27.50
C ILE A 34 41.68 -5.61 -28.35
N ILE A 35 41.99 -4.43 -27.80
CA ILE A 35 41.99 -3.15 -28.52
C ILE A 35 43.00 -3.19 -29.68
N LYS A 36 44.18 -3.78 -29.47
CA LYS A 36 45.17 -3.94 -30.52
C LYS A 36 44.66 -4.80 -31.68
N ASN A 37 44.06 -5.97 -31.40
CA ASN A 37 43.47 -6.84 -32.41
C ASN A 37 42.39 -6.10 -33.22
N ILE A 38 41.53 -5.32 -32.55
CA ILE A 38 40.50 -4.48 -33.20
C ILE A 38 41.11 -3.40 -34.10
N CYS A 39 42.22 -2.76 -33.69
CA CYS A 39 42.95 -1.80 -34.52
C CYS A 39 43.62 -2.45 -35.72
N ASP A 40 44.31 -3.58 -35.52
CA ASP A 40 45.05 -4.31 -36.55
C ASP A 40 44.10 -4.86 -37.63
N GLU A 41 42.95 -5.43 -37.26
CA GLU A 41 41.92 -5.89 -38.22
C GLU A 41 41.29 -4.75 -39.04
N ASN A 42 41.30 -3.51 -38.51
CA ASN A 42 40.73 -2.34 -39.16
C ASN A 42 41.77 -1.43 -39.84
N GLY A 43 43.06 -1.77 -39.81
CA GLY A 43 44.13 -1.00 -40.44
C GLY A 43 44.42 0.35 -39.75
N PHE A 44 44.11 0.51 -38.47
CA PHE A 44 44.50 1.67 -37.68
C PHE A 44 45.91 1.48 -37.10
N GLU A 45 46.73 2.54 -37.12
CA GLU A 45 48.00 2.54 -36.37
C GLU A 45 47.72 2.48 -34.86
N TYR A 46 47.84 1.27 -34.31
CA TYR A 46 47.82 1.05 -32.87
C TYR A 46 49.01 1.77 -32.23
N ALA A 47 48.70 2.67 -31.29
CA ALA A 47 49.67 3.26 -30.39
C ALA A 47 49.19 3.07 -28.95
N ARG A 48 50.13 2.71 -28.06
CA ARG A 48 49.85 2.46 -26.65
C ARG A 48 49.15 3.68 -26.03
N ASN A 49 48.10 3.43 -25.25
CA ASN A 49 47.27 4.44 -24.59
C ASN A 49 46.61 5.48 -25.52
N LYS A 50 46.42 5.21 -26.83
CA LYS A 50 45.74 6.13 -27.77
C LYS A 50 44.22 5.88 -27.91
N TYR A 51 43.79 4.64 -27.73
CA TYR A 51 42.40 4.19 -27.93
C TYR A 51 41.87 3.40 -26.72
N SER A 52 40.56 3.40 -26.54
CA SER A 52 39.84 2.60 -25.55
C SER A 52 38.45 2.19 -26.08
N LEU A 53 37.79 1.27 -25.38
CA LEU A 53 36.40 0.89 -25.65
C LEU A 53 35.44 1.66 -24.74
N GLN A 54 34.23 1.89 -25.22
CA GLN A 54 33.18 2.65 -24.54
C GLN A 54 31.81 1.98 -24.78
N PHE A 55 30.95 1.91 -23.75
CA PHE A 55 29.58 1.41 -23.89
C PHE A 55 28.70 2.41 -24.66
N VAL A 56 27.88 1.94 -25.62
CA VAL A 56 27.00 2.80 -26.43
C VAL A 56 25.61 2.94 -25.83
N HIS A 57 25.02 1.82 -25.38
CA HIS A 57 23.69 1.78 -24.78
C HIS A 57 23.72 0.97 -23.47
N ARG A 58 22.95 1.41 -22.46
CA ARG A 58 22.71 0.67 -21.23
C ARG A 58 21.30 0.07 -21.27
N HIS A 59 21.15 -1.23 -21.01
CA HIS A 59 19.85 -1.91 -20.97
C HIS A 59 19.14 -1.82 -19.61
N HIS A 60 19.33 -0.73 -18.86
CA HIS A 60 18.70 -0.51 -17.55
C HIS A 60 17.98 0.85 -17.54
N GLU A 61 16.70 0.82 -17.14
CA GLU A 61 15.69 1.80 -17.53
C GLU A 61 15.84 3.22 -16.93
N ASN A 62 16.74 3.41 -15.97
CA ASN A 62 16.96 4.68 -15.28
C ASN A 62 18.29 5.39 -15.64
N ASP A 63 19.21 4.74 -16.35
CA ASP A 63 20.47 5.38 -16.73
C ASP A 63 20.32 6.15 -18.05
N SER A 64 20.59 7.45 -18.02
CA SER A 64 20.76 8.25 -19.24
C SER A 64 21.92 7.73 -20.11
N ASN A 65 21.81 7.87 -21.44
CA ASN A 65 22.82 7.48 -22.46
C ASN A 65 24.13 8.30 -22.38
N LEU A 66 24.83 8.21 -21.25
CA LEU A 66 26.12 8.86 -20.99
C LEU A 66 27.27 7.92 -21.35
N PRO A 67 28.34 8.43 -22.00
CA PRO A 67 29.51 7.64 -22.35
C PRO A 67 30.16 7.06 -21.10
N HIS A 68 30.45 5.77 -21.12
CA HIS A 68 31.20 5.10 -20.06
C HIS A 68 32.30 4.21 -20.66
N TYR A 69 33.55 4.43 -20.27
CA TYR A 69 34.70 3.64 -20.72
C TYR A 69 34.69 2.23 -20.15
N VAL A 70 35.26 1.30 -20.92
CA VAL A 70 35.53 -0.08 -20.49
C VAL A 70 36.89 -0.12 -19.77
N THR A 71 36.92 -0.73 -18.59
CA THR A 71 38.13 -1.01 -17.80
C THR A 71 38.21 -2.49 -17.44
N GLU A 72 39.38 -2.94 -17.02
CA GLU A 72 39.56 -4.31 -16.51
C GLU A 72 38.64 -4.61 -15.32
N GLU A 73 38.29 -3.58 -14.54
CA GLU A 73 37.36 -3.70 -13.42
C GLU A 73 35.89 -3.85 -13.86
N ASN A 74 35.45 -3.17 -14.93
CA ASN A 74 34.05 -3.18 -15.36
C ASN A 74 33.73 -4.11 -16.55
N ARG A 75 34.74 -4.79 -17.13
CA ARG A 75 34.60 -5.71 -18.29
C ARG A 75 33.56 -6.80 -18.12
N TYR A 76 33.25 -7.22 -16.88
CA TYR A 76 32.19 -8.19 -16.55
C TYR A 76 30.79 -7.75 -16.99
N ARG A 77 30.59 -6.44 -17.28
CA ARG A 77 29.32 -5.88 -17.77
C ARG A 77 29.05 -6.17 -19.25
N ILE A 78 30.08 -6.54 -20.00
CA ILE A 78 29.98 -6.88 -21.43
C ILE A 78 29.33 -8.26 -21.57
N LYS A 79 28.17 -8.32 -22.23
CA LYS A 79 27.37 -9.54 -22.45
C LYS A 79 27.17 -9.79 -23.94
N ASN A 80 26.68 -10.98 -24.29
CA ASN A 80 26.36 -11.30 -25.69
C ASN A 80 25.32 -10.30 -26.23
N GLY A 81 25.64 -9.64 -27.34
CA GLY A 81 24.83 -8.57 -27.93
C GLY A 81 25.12 -7.16 -27.40
N SER A 82 26.11 -6.95 -26.51
CA SER A 82 26.50 -5.60 -26.08
C SER A 82 27.08 -4.78 -27.24
N GLU A 83 26.66 -3.52 -27.32
CA GLU A 83 27.19 -2.51 -28.24
C GLU A 83 28.27 -1.66 -27.57
N LEU A 84 29.49 -1.73 -28.11
CA LEU A 84 30.64 -0.93 -27.73
C LEU A 84 31.03 0.03 -28.88
N LYS A 85 31.89 1.00 -28.58
CA LYS A 85 32.46 1.96 -29.52
C LYS A 85 33.97 2.05 -29.31
N LEU A 86 34.74 2.08 -30.39
CA LEU A 86 36.16 2.43 -30.31
C LEU A 86 36.29 3.96 -30.23
N PHE A 87 36.90 4.46 -29.15
CA PHE A 87 37.08 5.88 -28.90
C PHE A 87 38.55 6.19 -28.55
N HIS A 88 38.88 7.48 -28.40
CA HIS A 88 40.16 7.88 -27.81
C HIS A 88 40.25 7.37 -26.36
N SER A 89 41.47 7.06 -25.91
CA SER A 89 41.71 6.84 -24.48
C SER A 89 41.29 8.07 -23.68
N ALA A 90 41.01 7.88 -22.38
CA ALA A 90 40.72 9.00 -21.50
C ALA A 90 41.85 10.04 -21.53
N SER A 91 43.12 9.62 -21.50
CA SER A 91 44.27 10.52 -21.39
C SER A 91 44.53 11.29 -22.68
N GLU A 92 44.40 10.66 -23.84
CA GLU A 92 44.48 11.37 -25.12
C GLU A 92 43.29 12.34 -25.29
N PHE A 93 42.10 11.95 -24.83
CA PHE A 93 40.93 12.83 -24.85
C PHE A 93 41.08 14.02 -23.87
N VAL A 94 41.71 13.82 -22.72
CA VAL A 94 42.09 14.88 -21.77
C VAL A 94 43.09 15.85 -22.42
N ASN A 95 44.12 15.36 -23.14
CA ASN A 95 45.04 16.22 -23.90
C ASN A 95 44.31 17.07 -24.96
N ILE A 96 43.40 16.45 -25.72
CA ILE A 96 42.58 17.11 -26.76
C ILE A 96 41.64 18.16 -26.15
N LEU A 97 41.14 17.94 -24.94
CA LEU A 97 40.32 18.93 -24.23
C LEU A 97 41.16 20.06 -23.65
N GLN A 98 42.30 19.79 -23.02
CA GLN A 98 43.17 20.81 -22.42
C GLN A 98 43.77 21.77 -23.46
N THR A 99 44.19 21.26 -24.61
CA THR A 99 44.65 22.10 -25.73
C THR A 99 43.55 23.06 -26.17
N LYS A 100 42.29 22.62 -26.24
CA LYS A 100 41.15 23.48 -26.61
C LYS A 100 40.64 24.40 -25.50
N LEU A 101 40.82 24.03 -24.23
CA LEU A 101 40.54 24.90 -23.07
C LEU A 101 41.59 26.00 -22.90
N SER A 102 42.85 25.73 -23.25
CA SER A 102 43.92 26.75 -23.22
C SER A 102 43.83 27.73 -24.40
N THR A 103 43.30 27.31 -25.56
CA THR A 103 43.00 28.19 -26.71
C THR A 103 41.75 29.05 -26.49
N ARG A 104 41.75 29.90 -25.45
CA ARG A 104 40.62 30.79 -25.07
C ARG A 104 40.16 31.80 -26.14
N ILE A 105 40.94 31.94 -27.21
CA ILE A 105 40.66 32.86 -28.33
C ILE A 105 39.44 32.37 -29.14
N ASP A 106 39.33 31.05 -29.37
CA ASP A 106 38.30 30.47 -30.22
C ASP A 106 37.10 29.98 -29.40
N LYS A 107 36.09 30.85 -29.24
CA LYS A 107 34.83 30.56 -28.54
C LYS A 107 34.10 29.30 -29.05
N LYS A 108 34.36 28.86 -30.29
CA LYS A 108 33.85 27.60 -30.85
C LYS A 108 34.54 26.37 -30.27
N GLU A 109 35.85 26.40 -30.11
CA GLU A 109 36.62 25.28 -29.55
C GLU A 109 36.38 25.15 -28.05
N LEU A 110 36.36 26.28 -27.33
CA LEU A 110 35.94 26.34 -25.92
C LEU A 110 34.52 25.76 -25.71
N SER A 111 33.59 26.09 -26.62
CA SER A 111 32.22 25.56 -26.59
C SER A 111 32.15 24.05 -26.80
N TRP A 112 32.87 23.54 -27.81
CA TRP A 112 32.99 22.11 -28.06
C TRP A 112 33.63 21.38 -26.87
N ALA A 113 34.69 21.94 -26.30
CA ALA A 113 35.40 21.35 -25.16
C ALA A 113 34.49 21.26 -23.93
N LEU A 114 33.90 22.37 -23.49
CA LEU A 114 33.01 22.39 -22.32
C LEU A 114 31.75 21.52 -22.50
N SER A 115 31.17 21.50 -23.71
CA SER A 115 30.01 20.65 -24.02
C SER A 115 30.35 19.15 -24.06
N LYS A 116 31.61 18.76 -24.23
CA LYS A 116 32.07 17.37 -24.07
C LYS A 116 32.43 17.08 -22.63
N LEU A 117 33.13 18.01 -21.97
CA LEU A 117 33.57 17.88 -20.59
C LEU A 117 32.39 17.65 -19.63
N SER A 118 31.28 18.38 -19.78
CA SER A 118 30.05 18.24 -18.97
C SER A 118 29.31 16.89 -19.12
N VAL A 119 29.65 16.13 -20.17
CA VAL A 119 29.09 14.82 -20.49
C VAL A 119 30.05 13.70 -20.10
N PHE A 120 31.35 13.86 -20.33
CA PHE A 120 32.36 12.84 -19.99
C PHE A 120 32.79 12.88 -18.51
N SER A 121 32.63 14.01 -17.81
CA SER A 121 32.93 14.14 -16.37
C SER A 121 32.07 13.27 -15.45
N SER A 122 30.97 12.68 -15.93
CA SER A 122 30.19 11.69 -15.17
C SER A 122 30.86 10.32 -15.08
N ASP A 123 31.93 10.07 -15.84
CA ASP A 123 32.70 8.84 -15.76
C ASP A 123 33.91 9.03 -14.82
N ALA A 124 33.98 8.22 -13.76
CA ALA A 124 35.08 8.21 -12.80
C ALA A 124 36.46 8.03 -13.46
N THR A 125 36.54 7.24 -14.55
CA THR A 125 37.81 6.98 -15.25
C THR A 125 38.36 8.26 -15.88
N PHE A 126 37.57 8.94 -16.71
CA PHE A 126 37.90 10.22 -17.30
C PHE A 126 38.06 11.34 -16.26
N ALA A 127 37.21 11.36 -15.23
CA ALA A 127 37.32 12.33 -14.14
C ALA A 127 38.66 12.22 -13.41
N SER A 128 39.12 10.99 -13.11
CA SER A 128 40.40 10.77 -12.44
C SER A 128 41.59 11.36 -13.20
N GLU A 129 41.64 11.19 -14.53
CA GLU A 129 42.75 11.69 -15.36
C GLU A 129 42.61 13.19 -15.66
N PHE A 130 41.39 13.69 -15.88
CA PHE A 130 41.15 15.12 -16.11
C PHE A 130 41.43 15.96 -14.87
N PHE A 131 41.08 15.49 -13.66
CA PHE A 131 41.07 16.32 -12.47
C PHE A 131 42.46 16.89 -12.13
N PHE A 132 43.50 16.04 -12.07
CA PHE A 132 44.86 16.45 -11.69
C PHE A 132 45.51 17.51 -12.60
N THR A 133 45.05 17.62 -13.85
CA THR A 133 45.73 18.42 -14.88
C THR A 133 44.84 19.49 -15.52
N GLY A 134 43.53 19.24 -15.62
CA GLY A 134 42.54 20.12 -16.24
C GLY A 134 41.74 20.98 -15.25
N TYR A 135 41.67 20.62 -13.96
CA TYR A 135 40.89 21.39 -12.97
C TYR A 135 41.31 22.87 -12.84
N PRO A 136 42.60 23.25 -12.80
CA PRO A 136 43.00 24.66 -12.74
C PRO A 136 42.60 25.48 -13.98
N LEU A 137 42.55 24.83 -15.15
CA LEU A 137 42.07 25.45 -16.39
C LEU A 137 40.56 25.67 -16.34
N LEU A 138 39.80 24.68 -15.86
CA LEU A 138 38.35 24.80 -15.66
C LEU A 138 38.01 25.89 -14.63
N ARG A 139 38.77 25.98 -13.53
CA ARG A 139 38.59 26.99 -12.48
C ARG A 139 38.79 28.41 -13.01
N SER A 140 39.93 28.65 -13.66
CA SER A 140 40.22 29.94 -14.26
C SER A 140 39.37 30.26 -15.51
N VAL A 141 38.55 29.31 -16.01
CA VAL A 141 37.50 29.57 -17.01
C VAL A 141 36.19 29.98 -16.34
N ILE A 142 35.71 29.29 -15.29
CA ILE A 142 34.44 29.62 -14.62
C ILE A 142 34.48 30.99 -13.91
N GLU A 143 35.67 31.47 -13.56
CA GLU A 143 35.92 32.82 -13.04
C GLU A 143 35.72 33.93 -14.09
N GLU A 144 35.81 33.64 -15.39
CA GLU A 144 35.62 34.66 -16.43
C GLU A 144 34.18 35.22 -16.42
N SER A 145 34.05 36.53 -16.54
CA SER A 145 32.76 37.25 -16.62
C SER A 145 32.15 37.26 -18.03
N SER A 146 32.85 36.71 -19.04
CA SER A 146 32.45 36.78 -20.45
C SER A 146 31.83 35.49 -21.02
N LEU A 147 31.64 34.47 -20.19
CA LEU A 147 30.99 33.21 -20.54
C LEU A 147 29.52 33.43 -20.89
N THR A 148 29.07 32.83 -21.99
CA THR A 148 27.64 32.75 -22.32
C THR A 148 26.93 31.69 -21.49
N THR A 149 25.65 31.90 -21.21
CA THR A 149 24.70 31.01 -20.49
C THR A 149 25.02 29.52 -20.60
N ASN A 150 25.02 28.99 -21.83
CA ASN A 150 25.22 27.55 -22.09
C ASN A 150 26.62 27.04 -21.72
N LEU A 151 27.65 27.89 -21.78
CA LEU A 151 29.01 27.51 -21.39
C LEU A 151 29.15 27.46 -19.88
N PHE A 152 28.59 28.45 -19.18
CA PHE A 152 28.57 28.48 -17.73
C PHE A 152 27.80 27.28 -17.16
N ASN A 153 26.66 26.92 -17.75
CA ASN A 153 25.90 25.72 -17.39
C ASN A 153 26.72 24.42 -17.57
N ASN A 154 27.42 24.27 -18.70
CA ASN A 154 28.32 23.12 -18.92
C ASN A 154 29.48 23.07 -17.88
N CYS A 155 30.00 24.22 -17.44
CA CYS A 155 30.94 24.26 -16.33
C CYS A 155 30.28 23.81 -15.02
N LEU A 156 29.11 24.35 -14.63
CA LEU A 156 28.41 23.95 -13.39
C LEU A 156 28.17 22.44 -13.33
N ARG A 157 27.64 21.85 -14.42
CA ARG A 157 27.42 20.40 -14.54
C ARG A 157 28.71 19.59 -14.39
N THR A 158 29.84 20.13 -14.85
CA THR A 158 31.16 19.51 -14.64
C THR A 158 31.57 19.53 -13.17
N PHE A 159 31.48 20.67 -12.49
CA PHE A 159 31.78 20.78 -11.05
C PHE A 159 30.87 19.84 -10.24
N LEU A 160 29.58 19.77 -10.58
CA LEU A 160 28.60 18.87 -9.95
C LEU A 160 29.02 17.40 -10.06
N ASN A 161 29.48 16.96 -11.24
CA ASN A 161 29.97 15.59 -11.43
C ASN A 161 31.23 15.31 -10.59
N PHE A 162 32.20 16.25 -10.54
CA PHE A 162 33.42 16.06 -9.76
C PHE A 162 33.18 16.06 -8.23
N ILE A 163 32.17 16.79 -7.74
CA ILE A 163 31.73 16.72 -6.34
C ILE A 163 31.03 15.38 -6.06
N LYS A 164 30.11 14.94 -6.94
CA LYS A 164 29.42 13.63 -6.82
C LYS A 164 30.38 12.43 -6.88
N LEU A 165 31.55 12.59 -7.52
CA LEU A 165 32.63 11.61 -7.58
C LEU A 165 33.67 11.76 -6.44
N GLY A 166 33.51 12.74 -5.55
CA GLY A 166 34.38 12.94 -4.38
C GLY A 166 35.76 13.55 -4.66
N TYR A 167 36.00 14.10 -5.86
CA TYR A 167 37.31 14.71 -6.20
C TYR A 167 37.48 16.13 -5.64
N ILE A 168 36.39 16.86 -5.44
CA ILE A 168 36.40 18.23 -4.90
C ILE A 168 35.88 18.17 -3.47
N THR A 169 36.75 18.49 -2.51
CA THR A 169 36.46 18.53 -1.06
C THR A 169 36.54 19.95 -0.46
N GLU A 170 37.00 20.93 -1.24
CA GLU A 170 37.11 22.35 -0.87
C GLU A 170 36.77 23.24 -2.09
N LEU A 171 36.20 24.42 -1.84
CA LEU A 171 35.85 25.42 -2.87
C LEU A 171 36.03 26.85 -2.36
N ASP A 172 36.81 27.66 -3.06
CA ASP A 172 37.09 29.04 -2.62
C ASP A 172 35.83 29.92 -2.56
N GLU A 173 35.73 30.70 -1.48
CA GLU A 173 34.63 31.61 -1.14
C GLU A 173 34.12 32.50 -2.30
N PRO A 174 34.96 33.11 -3.18
CA PRO A 174 34.47 33.93 -4.29
C PRO A 174 33.57 33.18 -5.28
N PHE A 175 33.76 31.86 -5.44
CA PHE A 175 32.90 31.04 -6.30
C PHE A 175 31.56 30.72 -5.62
N LEU A 176 31.57 30.44 -4.32
CA LEU A 176 30.35 30.29 -3.53
C LEU A 176 29.52 31.59 -3.58
N ILE A 177 30.15 32.75 -3.34
CA ILE A 177 29.51 34.07 -3.49
C ILE A 177 28.92 34.26 -4.91
N ARG A 178 29.61 33.81 -5.97
CA ARG A 178 29.08 33.86 -7.34
C ARG A 178 27.85 32.98 -7.55
N LEU A 179 27.79 31.77 -6.97
CA LEU A 179 26.60 30.92 -6.99
C LEU A 179 25.44 31.57 -6.22
N LYS A 180 25.70 32.14 -5.04
CA LYS A 180 24.68 32.86 -4.25
C LYS A 180 24.11 34.08 -4.99
N ASN A 181 24.97 34.86 -5.65
CA ASN A 181 24.56 36.00 -6.48
C ASN A 181 23.72 35.60 -7.70
N ILE A 182 23.85 34.36 -8.19
CA ILE A 182 23.01 33.81 -9.27
C ILE A 182 21.60 33.49 -8.74
N LEU A 183 21.48 32.91 -7.54
CA LEU A 183 20.18 32.64 -6.92
C LEU A 183 19.44 33.92 -6.50
N ASN A 184 20.16 34.95 -6.08
CA ASN A 184 19.61 36.23 -5.60
C ASN A 184 19.42 37.29 -6.70
N SER A 185 19.60 36.95 -7.98
CA SER A 185 19.54 37.92 -9.08
C SER A 185 18.10 38.30 -9.45
N GLU A 186 17.82 39.61 -9.54
CA GLU A 186 16.57 40.14 -10.10
C GLU A 186 16.49 40.02 -11.64
N GLN A 187 17.55 39.56 -12.31
CA GLN A 187 17.61 39.42 -13.77
C GLN A 187 17.05 38.07 -14.22
N VAL A 188 16.51 38.03 -15.45
CA VAL A 188 16.05 36.78 -16.08
C VAL A 188 17.26 35.90 -16.41
N ILE A 189 17.52 34.92 -15.55
CA ILE A 189 18.53 33.88 -15.72
C ILE A 189 17.85 32.61 -16.26
N ASP A 190 18.57 31.84 -17.08
CA ASP A 190 18.12 30.55 -17.61
C ASP A 190 17.84 29.56 -16.47
N GLU A 191 16.65 28.94 -16.50
CA GLU A 191 16.20 27.95 -15.51
C GLU A 191 17.23 26.85 -15.27
N HIS A 192 17.91 26.37 -16.31
CA HIS A 192 18.90 25.31 -16.19
C HIS A 192 20.15 25.76 -15.40
N ILE A 193 20.49 27.05 -15.42
CA ILE A 193 21.58 27.58 -14.57
C ILE A 193 21.14 27.59 -13.11
N ILE A 194 19.90 28.00 -12.82
CA ILE A 194 19.35 28.00 -11.46
C ILE A 194 19.31 26.56 -10.94
N GLU A 195 18.77 25.62 -11.74
CA GLU A 195 18.69 24.20 -11.42
C GLU A 195 20.08 23.59 -11.14
N ASN A 196 21.07 23.79 -12.02
CA ASN A 196 22.41 23.26 -11.81
C ASN A 196 23.15 23.97 -10.67
N SER A 197 22.83 25.24 -10.36
CA SER A 197 23.38 25.94 -9.20
C SER A 197 22.82 25.39 -7.89
N LEU A 198 21.50 25.14 -7.81
CA LEU A 198 20.87 24.51 -6.64
C LEU A 198 21.37 23.08 -6.44
N GLN A 199 21.45 22.27 -7.50
CA GLN A 199 22.06 20.92 -7.44
C GLN A 199 23.51 20.94 -6.95
N LEU A 200 24.29 21.93 -7.39
CA LEU A 200 25.68 22.07 -6.99
C LEU A 200 25.79 22.45 -5.51
N LEU A 201 24.96 23.38 -5.03
CA LEU A 201 24.91 23.80 -3.63
C LEU A 201 24.42 22.67 -2.70
N ASP A 202 23.45 21.87 -3.13
CA ASP A 202 22.95 20.69 -2.41
C ASP A 202 24.07 19.64 -2.26
N ALA A 203 24.75 19.29 -3.35
CA ALA A 203 25.91 18.39 -3.31
C ALA A 203 27.08 18.94 -2.47
N ILE A 204 27.26 20.27 -2.46
CA ILE A 204 28.26 20.98 -1.65
C ILE A 204 27.97 20.84 -0.15
N ILE A 205 26.70 20.91 0.29
CA ILE A 205 26.32 20.77 1.70
C ILE A 205 26.81 19.45 2.28
N TYR A 206 26.59 18.34 1.58
CA TYR A 206 26.96 16.99 2.05
C TYR A 206 28.46 16.66 1.93
N THR A 207 29.26 17.46 1.20
CA THR A 207 30.67 17.15 0.90
C THR A 207 31.69 18.07 1.57
N MET A 208 31.34 19.34 1.83
CA MET A 208 32.24 20.33 2.44
C MET A 208 31.92 20.51 3.92
N ASN A 209 32.83 20.21 4.86
CA ASN A 209 32.52 20.39 6.29
C ASN A 209 32.37 21.88 6.69
N ASP A 210 33.27 22.75 6.21
CA ASP A 210 33.46 24.12 6.74
C ASP A 210 32.53 25.21 6.16
N ILE A 211 31.40 24.85 5.54
CA ILE A 211 30.43 25.87 5.07
C ILE A 211 29.80 26.54 6.28
N SER A 212 29.82 27.87 6.34
CA SER A 212 29.10 28.61 7.37
C SER A 212 27.58 28.35 7.27
N PRO A 213 26.87 28.04 8.38
CA PRO A 213 25.46 27.62 8.32
C PRO A 213 24.53 28.71 7.79
N ASN A 214 24.93 29.98 7.93
CA ASN A 214 24.22 31.15 7.40
C ASN A 214 24.61 31.50 5.95
N PHE A 215 25.33 30.64 5.23
CA PHE A 215 25.76 30.93 3.85
C PHE A 215 24.58 31.16 2.90
N ILE A 216 23.49 30.39 3.01
CA ILE A 216 22.21 30.61 2.33
C ILE A 216 21.09 30.55 3.36
N THR A 217 20.16 31.51 3.28
CA THR A 217 18.99 31.56 4.16
C THR A 217 17.73 31.04 3.46
N ILE A 218 16.77 30.50 4.22
CA ILE A 218 15.48 30.05 3.66
C ILE A 218 14.78 31.15 2.86
N ASN A 219 14.88 32.41 3.30
CA ASN A 219 14.26 33.56 2.63
C ASN A 219 14.77 33.78 1.19
N GLU A 220 16.02 33.42 0.91
CA GLU A 220 16.64 33.50 -0.43
C GLU A 220 16.17 32.37 -1.35
N LEU A 221 15.61 31.29 -0.78
CA LEU A 221 15.10 30.12 -1.51
C LEU A 221 13.58 30.17 -1.75
N ILE A 222 12.83 30.99 -0.99
CA ILE A 222 11.37 31.18 -1.18
C ILE A 222 10.99 31.53 -2.64
N PRO A 223 11.68 32.45 -3.36
CA PRO A 223 11.36 32.76 -4.76
C PRO A 223 11.48 31.55 -5.69
N HIS A 224 12.42 30.64 -5.43
CA HIS A 224 12.65 29.43 -6.22
C HIS A 224 11.56 28.38 -5.96
N ILE A 225 10.98 28.33 -4.76
CA ILE A 225 9.79 27.53 -4.43
C ILE A 225 8.52 28.12 -5.10
N TRP A 226 8.48 29.44 -5.32
CA TRP A 226 7.37 30.10 -6.04
C TRP A 226 7.36 29.85 -7.55
N ASN A 227 8.49 29.46 -8.15
CA ASN A 227 8.57 29.16 -9.58
C ASN A 227 7.75 27.89 -9.91
N ARG A 228 6.56 28.08 -10.50
CA ARG A 228 5.64 27.00 -10.89
C ARG A 228 5.99 26.35 -12.22
N ASP A 229 6.78 27.02 -13.04
CA ASP A 229 7.06 26.62 -14.42
C ASP A 229 8.14 25.53 -14.47
N SER A 230 9.03 25.49 -13.47
CA SER A 230 10.04 24.43 -13.29
C SER A 230 9.93 23.71 -11.93
N PRO A 231 9.21 22.56 -11.89
CA PRO A 231 9.17 21.69 -10.70
C PRO A 231 10.54 21.12 -10.29
N ALA A 232 11.53 21.13 -11.18
CA ALA A 232 12.91 20.75 -10.85
C ALA A 232 13.56 21.79 -9.93
N ILE A 233 13.45 23.08 -10.24
CA ILE A 233 13.93 24.18 -9.39
C ILE A 233 13.26 24.13 -8.01
N GLN A 234 11.94 23.94 -7.94
CA GLN A 234 11.22 23.74 -6.68
C GLN A 234 11.78 22.54 -5.89
N GLY A 235 12.05 21.42 -6.58
CA GLY A 235 12.54 20.19 -5.97
C GLY A 235 13.93 20.36 -5.35
N TYR A 236 14.86 21.01 -6.06
CA TYR A 236 16.20 21.28 -5.56
C TYR A 236 16.24 22.39 -4.51
N ALA A 237 15.34 23.38 -4.55
CA ALA A 237 15.20 24.36 -3.49
C ALA A 237 14.74 23.72 -2.16
N ILE A 238 13.82 22.74 -2.21
CA ILE A 238 13.41 21.99 -1.02
C ILE A 238 14.51 21.00 -0.57
N ALA A 239 15.20 20.33 -1.50
CA ALA A 239 16.36 19.47 -1.17
C ALA A 239 17.44 20.25 -0.41
N LEU A 240 17.79 21.45 -0.90
CA LEU A 240 18.79 22.32 -0.27
C LEU A 240 18.39 22.73 1.17
N ILE A 241 17.10 23.03 1.42
CA ILE A 241 16.60 23.32 2.78
C ILE A 241 16.68 22.08 3.67
N ASN A 242 16.31 20.90 3.16
CA ASN A 242 16.43 19.64 3.89
C ASN A 242 17.89 19.32 4.23
N GLY A 243 18.82 19.53 3.30
CA GLY A 243 20.26 19.34 3.50
C GLY A 243 20.84 20.30 4.54
N LEU A 244 20.44 21.58 4.51
CA LEU A 244 20.82 22.55 5.56
C LEU A 244 20.36 22.08 6.95
N ALA A 245 19.12 21.64 7.08
CA ALA A 245 18.57 21.15 8.34
C ALA A 245 19.24 19.85 8.83
N LEU A 246 19.39 18.85 7.94
CA LEU A 246 20.07 17.58 8.28
C LEU A 246 21.51 17.81 8.74
N LYS A 247 22.24 18.73 8.10
CA LYS A 247 23.60 19.10 8.49
C LYS A 247 23.67 19.88 9.80
N LEU A 248 22.62 20.63 10.14
CA LEU A 248 22.52 21.37 11.40
C LEU A 248 22.11 20.52 12.61
N SER A 249 21.73 19.26 12.43
CA SER A 249 21.26 18.37 13.51
C SER A 249 22.27 18.07 14.64
N GLU A 250 23.54 18.46 14.48
CA GLU A 250 24.56 18.44 15.54
C GLU A 250 24.85 19.83 16.17
N MET A 251 24.11 20.88 15.79
CA MET A 251 24.36 22.27 16.18
C MET A 251 23.16 22.92 16.91
N GLU A 252 23.45 23.85 17.83
CA GLU A 252 22.44 24.62 18.58
C GLU A 252 21.45 25.42 17.69
N GLN A 253 21.80 25.64 16.42
CA GLN A 253 21.03 26.42 15.44
C GLN A 253 19.96 25.59 14.68
N GLU A 254 19.86 24.28 14.91
CA GLU A 254 18.84 23.43 14.26
C GLU A 254 17.42 23.94 14.52
N GLY A 255 17.09 24.23 15.79
CA GLY A 255 15.75 24.67 16.19
C GLY A 255 15.30 25.96 15.51
N ASP A 256 16.18 26.96 15.43
CA ASP A 256 15.91 28.23 14.75
C ASP A 256 15.61 28.05 13.25
N LEU A 257 16.21 27.04 12.60
CA LEU A 257 15.93 26.72 11.19
C LEU A 257 14.64 25.91 11.04
N LEU A 258 14.41 24.91 11.91
CA LEU A 258 13.19 24.09 11.89
C LEU A 258 11.93 24.92 12.19
N ASP A 259 11.99 25.90 13.10
CA ASP A 259 10.89 26.84 13.33
C ASP A 259 10.63 27.75 12.11
N GLN A 260 11.67 28.15 11.36
CA GLN A 260 11.50 28.83 10.08
C GLN A 260 10.87 27.91 9.02
N MET A 261 11.25 26.62 8.97
CA MET A 261 10.62 25.62 8.10
C MET A 261 9.14 25.39 8.44
N ASN A 262 8.79 25.41 9.73
CA ASN A 262 7.43 25.26 10.25
C ASN A 262 6.57 26.54 10.13
N SER A 263 7.16 27.66 9.70
CA SER A 263 6.44 28.94 9.57
C SER A 263 5.24 28.83 8.62
N LEU A 264 4.13 29.49 8.99
CA LEU A 264 2.88 29.50 8.20
C LEU A 264 3.12 29.93 6.75
N LEU A 265 3.94 30.96 6.54
CA LEU A 265 4.25 31.50 5.22
C LEU A 265 4.90 30.43 4.31
N LEU A 266 5.85 29.66 4.83
CA LEU A 266 6.54 28.64 4.03
C LEU A 266 5.66 27.40 3.81
N ARG A 267 4.92 26.96 4.84
CA ARG A 267 3.97 25.83 4.69
C ARG A 267 2.83 26.16 3.72
N GLU A 268 2.27 27.37 3.76
CA GLU A 268 1.30 27.85 2.75
C GLU A 268 1.91 27.94 1.34
N ASN A 269 3.16 28.41 1.22
CA ASN A 269 3.84 28.51 -0.07
C ASN A 269 4.07 27.12 -0.71
N ILE A 270 4.53 26.14 0.07
CA ILE A 270 4.70 24.76 -0.38
C ILE A 270 3.32 24.16 -0.72
N LEU A 271 2.30 24.37 0.13
CA LEU A 271 0.94 23.89 -0.12
C LEU A 271 0.37 24.42 -1.45
N LYS A 272 0.49 25.74 -1.67
CA LYS A 272 -0.11 26.47 -2.79
C LYS A 272 0.65 26.30 -4.11
N ASN A 273 1.98 26.23 -4.08
CA ASN A 273 2.82 26.22 -5.29
C ASN A 273 3.39 24.84 -5.66
N VAL A 274 3.53 23.93 -4.69
CA VAL A 274 4.11 22.59 -4.91
C VAL A 274 3.06 21.50 -4.71
N ILE A 275 2.39 21.44 -3.56
CA ILE A 275 1.44 20.35 -3.25
C ILE A 275 0.17 20.45 -4.11
N SER A 276 -0.27 21.64 -4.47
CA SER A 276 -1.41 21.89 -5.36
C SER A 276 -1.13 21.60 -6.85
N SER A 277 0.07 21.13 -7.23
CA SER A 277 0.38 20.72 -8.61
C SER A 277 -0.17 19.32 -8.94
N GLU A 278 -0.69 19.15 -10.16
CA GLU A 278 -1.35 17.90 -10.59
C GLU A 278 -0.41 16.69 -10.75
N LYS A 279 0.89 16.93 -10.96
CA LYS A 279 1.89 15.88 -11.17
C LYS A 279 3.17 16.19 -10.40
N LYS A 280 3.64 15.22 -9.62
CA LYS A 280 4.87 15.29 -8.83
C LYS A 280 5.79 14.15 -9.25
N SER A 281 7.08 14.42 -9.36
CA SER A 281 8.10 13.38 -9.55
C SER A 281 8.32 12.61 -8.25
N SER A 282 8.89 11.41 -8.34
CA SER A 282 9.31 10.65 -7.14
C SER A 282 10.25 11.49 -6.25
N PHE A 283 11.22 12.16 -6.89
CA PHE A 283 12.14 13.11 -6.24
C PHE A 283 11.42 14.22 -5.46
N MET A 284 10.40 14.87 -6.04
CA MET A 284 9.62 15.88 -5.33
C MET A 284 8.87 15.30 -4.13
N SER A 285 8.24 14.13 -4.29
CA SER A 285 7.51 13.47 -3.21
C SER A 285 8.43 13.01 -2.08
N HIS A 286 9.64 12.54 -2.39
CA HIS A 286 10.69 12.25 -1.40
C HIS A 286 11.11 13.52 -0.66
N ASN A 287 11.45 14.61 -1.37
CA ASN A 287 11.90 15.84 -0.73
C ASN A 287 10.81 16.45 0.19
N LEU A 288 9.52 16.32 -0.16
CA LEU A 288 8.40 16.68 0.70
C LEU A 288 8.24 15.75 1.90
N TYR A 289 8.54 14.46 1.77
CA TYR A 289 8.60 13.51 2.89
C TYR A 289 9.73 13.87 3.86
N VAL A 290 10.95 14.11 3.37
CA VAL A 290 12.10 14.52 4.21
C VAL A 290 11.77 15.81 4.96
N TYR A 291 11.21 16.80 4.26
CA TYR A 291 10.78 18.08 4.83
C TYR A 291 9.73 17.92 5.94
N GLN A 292 8.75 17.00 5.78
CA GLN A 292 7.76 16.73 6.82
C GLN A 292 8.41 16.11 8.07
N THR A 293 9.35 15.16 7.88
CA THR A 293 9.98 14.40 8.96
C THR A 293 10.86 15.32 9.82
N LEU A 294 11.54 16.26 9.17
CA LEU A 294 12.30 17.33 9.83
C LEU A 294 11.39 18.26 10.66
N ILE A 295 10.30 18.78 10.11
CA ILE A 295 9.37 19.64 10.89
C ILE A 295 8.73 18.87 12.05
N LEU A 296 8.36 17.61 11.83
CA LEU A 296 7.78 16.79 12.89
C LEU A 296 8.78 16.44 14.00
N SER A 297 10.10 16.58 13.80
CA SER A 297 11.09 16.33 14.86
C SER A 297 10.94 17.30 16.04
N LEU A 298 10.50 18.55 15.79
CA LEU A 298 10.21 19.56 16.82
C LEU A 298 9.26 19.02 17.91
N GLU A 299 8.30 18.19 17.51
CA GLU A 299 7.28 17.60 18.40
C GLU A 299 7.86 16.59 19.40
N LEU A 300 9.04 16.05 19.14
CA LEU A 300 9.76 15.15 20.05
C LEU A 300 10.03 15.83 21.40
N THR A 301 10.18 17.16 21.42
CA THR A 301 10.33 17.95 22.65
C THR A 301 9.06 17.92 23.52
N ARG A 302 7.87 18.04 22.91
CA ARG A 302 6.56 17.92 23.60
C ARG A 302 6.25 16.48 23.98
N PHE A 303 6.72 15.50 23.19
CA PHE A 303 6.53 14.08 23.45
C PHE A 303 7.40 13.55 24.61
N ASN A 304 8.66 13.97 24.71
CA ASN A 304 9.57 13.51 25.76
C ASN A 304 9.39 14.24 27.10
N LYS A 305 8.82 15.45 27.10
CA LYS A 305 8.59 16.23 28.32
C LYS A 305 7.40 15.68 29.11
N LEU A 306 7.67 15.16 30.31
CA LEU A 306 6.61 14.78 31.27
C LEU A 306 5.95 15.99 31.92
N VAL A 307 4.66 15.84 32.22
CA VAL A 307 3.82 16.79 32.93
C VAL A 307 3.95 16.56 34.44
N SER A 308 3.88 17.64 35.23
CA SER A 308 3.96 17.54 36.69
C SER A 308 2.64 17.04 37.30
N GLU A 309 2.73 16.29 38.40
CA GLU A 309 1.65 15.49 39.03
C GLU A 309 0.37 16.27 39.43
N ASN A 310 0.37 17.60 39.32
CA ASN A 310 -0.71 18.48 39.78
C ASN A 310 -1.59 19.08 38.65
N THR A 311 -1.50 18.63 37.39
CA THR A 311 -2.36 19.18 36.32
C THR A 311 -3.84 18.80 36.52
N HIS A 312 -4.64 19.77 36.92
CA HIS A 312 -6.08 19.61 37.13
C HIS A 312 -6.83 19.62 35.79
N PHE A 313 -7.52 18.53 35.46
CA PHE A 313 -8.48 18.48 34.36
C PHE A 313 -9.90 18.82 34.89
N PRO A 314 -10.46 20.02 34.60
CA PRO A 314 -11.63 20.54 35.33
C PRO A 314 -12.93 19.73 35.13
N ASP A 315 -13.13 19.09 33.97
CA ASP A 315 -14.30 18.23 33.71
C ASP A 315 -14.11 16.78 34.28
N ILE A 316 -12.91 16.40 34.75
CA ILE A 316 -12.60 15.04 35.25
C ILE A 316 -12.88 14.89 36.75
N GLU A 317 -12.48 15.87 37.58
CA GLU A 317 -12.64 15.80 39.03
C GLU A 317 -14.12 15.68 39.46
N LEU A 318 -15.03 16.34 38.75
CA LEU A 318 -16.47 16.34 39.06
C LEU A 318 -17.06 14.92 39.10
N ASN A 319 -16.71 14.07 38.14
CA ASN A 319 -17.15 12.66 38.14
C ASN A 319 -16.44 11.82 39.21
N TYR A 320 -15.17 12.10 39.49
CA TYR A 320 -14.41 11.39 40.53
C TYR A 320 -14.98 11.66 41.93
N HIS A 321 -15.27 12.92 42.25
CA HIS A 321 -15.95 13.30 43.49
C HIS A 321 -17.38 12.79 43.57
N TYR A 322 -18.15 12.79 42.46
CA TYR A 322 -19.50 12.24 42.44
C TYR A 322 -19.50 10.73 42.74
N LYS A 323 -18.59 9.94 42.13
CA LYS A 323 -18.40 8.52 42.46
C LYS A 323 -17.96 8.33 43.93
N ARG A 324 -16.94 9.06 44.40
CA ARG A 324 -16.39 8.93 45.77
C ARG A 324 -17.44 9.22 46.84
N ASN A 325 -18.28 10.24 46.65
CA ASN A 325 -19.37 10.58 47.56
C ASN A 325 -20.51 9.55 47.53
N LYS A 326 -20.84 9.00 46.35
CA LYS A 326 -21.86 7.94 46.22
C LYS A 326 -21.41 6.62 46.87
N PHE A 327 -20.13 6.27 46.77
CA PHE A 327 -19.54 5.11 47.46
C PHE A 327 -19.52 5.29 49.00
N LYS A 328 -19.11 6.46 49.52
CA LYS A 328 -19.24 6.74 50.97
C LYS A 328 -20.68 6.63 51.48
N SER A 329 -21.66 7.15 50.73
CA SER A 329 -23.08 7.01 51.07
C SER A 329 -23.61 5.57 51.03
N PHE A 330 -22.82 4.63 50.49
CA PHE A 330 -23.09 3.19 50.50
C PHE A 330 -22.35 2.46 51.63
N SER A 331 -21.06 2.78 51.90
CA SER A 331 -20.32 2.21 53.03
C SER A 331 -20.99 2.51 54.37
N ASP A 332 -21.48 3.74 54.52
CA ASP A 332 -22.10 4.25 55.75
C ASP A 332 -23.49 3.62 56.00
N LYS A 333 -23.96 2.71 55.12
CA LYS A 333 -25.19 1.91 55.27
C LYS A 333 -24.94 0.43 55.54
N ILE A 334 -23.69 -0.03 55.57
CA ILE A 334 -23.34 -1.43 55.85
C ILE A 334 -22.51 -1.51 57.15
N THR A 335 -23.14 -1.14 58.27
CA THR A 335 -22.70 -1.54 59.62
C THR A 335 -23.89 -2.05 60.42
N PHE A 336 -23.67 -3.15 61.14
CA PHE A 336 -24.71 -4.06 61.63
C PHE A 336 -25.73 -3.43 62.60
N LYS A 337 -26.99 -3.83 62.44
CA LYS A 337 -27.91 -4.05 63.57
C LYS A 337 -28.28 -5.53 63.64
N VAL A 338 -27.79 -6.21 64.67
CA VAL A 338 -28.22 -7.56 65.07
C VAL A 338 -29.16 -7.42 66.25
N GLY A 339 -30.35 -8.04 66.19
CA GLY A 339 -31.23 -8.30 67.34
C GLY A 339 -31.82 -7.09 68.09
N ASN A 340 -33.11 -7.00 68.42
CA ASN A 340 -34.18 -8.00 68.43
C ASN A 340 -35.54 -7.35 68.12
N GLU A 341 -36.37 -8.15 67.44
CA GLU A 341 -37.80 -8.44 67.69
C GLU A 341 -38.87 -7.35 68.01
N GLU A 342 -40.07 -7.71 67.56
CA GLU A 342 -41.42 -7.29 68.00
C GLU A 342 -42.02 -5.94 67.54
N GLN A 343 -42.99 -6.09 66.62
CA GLN A 343 -44.33 -5.51 66.66
C GLN A 343 -44.54 -3.99 66.85
N GLY A 344 -44.93 -3.32 65.76
CA GLY A 344 -46.33 -2.84 65.71
C GLY A 344 -46.64 -1.32 65.65
N VAL A 345 -47.20 -0.92 64.50
CA VAL A 345 -48.40 -0.05 64.39
C VAL A 345 -48.28 1.48 64.68
N LYS A 346 -48.33 2.25 63.56
CA LYS A 346 -48.90 3.61 63.35
C LYS A 346 -48.11 4.89 63.69
N CYS A 347 -48.12 5.76 62.68
CA CYS A 347 -47.80 7.20 62.63
C CYS A 347 -48.92 8.06 63.27
N PRO A 348 -48.92 9.43 63.19
CA PRO A 348 -47.86 10.45 62.98
C PRO A 348 -48.02 11.63 64.02
N PRO A 349 -48.03 12.95 63.67
CA PRO A 349 -46.93 13.87 63.34
C PRO A 349 -46.83 15.10 64.30
N LYS A 350 -45.89 16.06 64.06
CA LYS A 350 -46.15 17.52 63.82
C LYS A 350 -44.96 18.48 64.07
N ARG A 351 -44.80 19.47 63.16
CA ARG A 351 -44.54 20.94 63.37
C ARG A 351 -43.26 21.43 64.10
N ALA A 352 -42.78 22.68 63.92
CA ALA A 352 -42.93 23.68 62.84
C ALA A 352 -42.01 24.93 63.04
N ASP A 353 -42.00 25.80 62.01
CA ASP A 353 -42.02 27.28 62.08
C ASP A 353 -40.76 28.14 62.43
N ARG A 354 -40.45 29.07 61.48
CA ARG A 354 -40.15 30.53 61.69
C ARG A 354 -38.76 30.99 62.21
N GLU A 355 -38.28 32.23 61.98
CA GLU A 355 -38.82 33.41 61.24
C GLU A 355 -37.76 34.35 60.59
N ARG A 356 -38.26 35.20 59.66
CA ARG A 356 -37.93 36.60 59.22
C ARG A 356 -36.78 37.41 59.90
N SER A 357 -36.17 38.47 59.31
CA SER A 357 -36.32 39.18 58.01
C SER A 357 -35.16 40.17 57.70
N LYS A 358 -34.89 40.40 56.38
CA LYS A 358 -34.45 41.62 55.61
C LYS A 358 -33.83 42.83 56.35
N THR A 359 -32.82 43.55 55.81
CA THR A 359 -32.76 44.26 54.48
C THR A 359 -31.31 44.42 53.93
N VAL A 360 -30.97 45.34 52.99
CA VAL A 360 -31.12 45.37 51.50
C VAL A 360 -30.15 46.43 50.89
N VAL A 361 -29.47 46.16 49.76
CA VAL A 361 -29.03 47.14 48.70
C VAL A 361 -28.61 46.40 47.40
N LEU A 362 -28.51 47.10 46.27
CA LEU A 362 -28.74 46.63 44.87
C LEU A 362 -27.49 46.28 44.01
N LYS A 363 -27.79 45.62 42.86
CA LYS A 363 -26.99 45.30 41.63
C LYS A 363 -26.27 43.94 41.65
N GLY A 364 -26.25 43.15 40.56
CA GLY A 364 -26.91 43.27 39.24
C GLY A 364 -26.80 41.94 38.45
N SER A 365 -27.73 41.66 37.53
CA SER A 365 -28.01 40.27 37.08
C SER A 365 -27.26 39.80 35.83
N SER A 366 -26.61 38.63 35.91
CA SER A 366 -26.14 37.84 34.75
C SER A 366 -26.19 36.31 34.96
N SER A 367 -26.25 35.83 36.20
CA SER A 367 -26.18 34.40 36.58
C SER A 367 -27.39 33.55 36.18
N ASN A 368 -28.58 34.13 36.11
CA ASN A 368 -29.84 33.37 36.06
C ASN A 368 -30.06 32.59 34.74
N LEU A 369 -29.34 32.91 33.66
CA LEU A 369 -29.45 32.18 32.39
C LEU A 369 -28.56 30.93 32.34
N LEU A 370 -27.46 30.92 33.08
CA LEU A 370 -26.60 29.74 33.23
C LEU A 370 -27.26 28.69 34.14
N MET A 371 -27.90 29.14 35.23
CA MET A 371 -28.48 28.25 36.23
C MET A 371 -29.62 27.38 35.66
N THR A 372 -30.47 27.94 34.80
CA THR A 372 -31.57 27.20 34.15
C THR A 372 -31.08 26.17 33.14
N GLN A 373 -29.92 26.39 32.50
CA GLN A 373 -29.26 25.38 31.68
C GLN A 373 -28.65 24.27 32.57
N PHE A 374 -28.05 24.62 33.71
CA PHE A 374 -27.49 23.66 34.67
C PHE A 374 -28.56 22.72 35.27
N ASP A 375 -29.71 23.21 35.70
CA ASP A 375 -30.77 22.36 36.26
C ASP A 375 -31.40 21.43 35.19
N SER A 376 -31.51 21.89 33.94
CA SER A 376 -31.92 21.04 32.81
C SER A 376 -30.90 19.94 32.53
N MET A 377 -29.60 20.28 32.54
CA MET A 377 -28.48 19.34 32.35
C MET A 377 -28.43 18.28 33.47
N LYS A 378 -28.74 18.68 34.71
CA LYS A 378 -28.82 17.79 35.88
C LYS A 378 -29.95 16.76 35.77
N SER A 379 -31.14 17.18 35.31
CA SER A 379 -32.30 16.29 35.07
C SER A 379 -31.99 15.16 34.08
N LEU A 380 -31.25 15.47 33.00
CA LEU A 380 -30.83 14.50 32.00
C LEU A 380 -29.78 13.51 32.56
N LEU A 381 -28.83 14.00 33.36
CA LEU A 381 -27.83 13.18 34.06
C LEU A 381 -28.47 12.20 35.05
N ASP A 382 -29.38 12.67 35.92
CA ASP A 382 -30.08 11.81 36.89
C ASP A 382 -30.95 10.75 36.18
N SER A 383 -31.58 11.11 35.05
CA SER A 383 -32.31 10.16 34.20
C SER A 383 -31.39 9.08 33.61
N SER A 384 -30.25 9.45 33.04
CA SER A 384 -29.26 8.50 32.50
C SER A 384 -28.64 7.60 33.56
N LEU A 385 -28.37 8.14 34.76
CA LEU A 385 -27.85 7.38 35.89
C LEU A 385 -28.82 6.32 36.43
N SER A 386 -30.13 6.52 36.26
CA SER A 386 -31.15 5.52 36.67
C SER A 386 -31.14 4.26 35.79
N LEU A 387 -30.76 4.38 34.51
CA LEU A 387 -30.68 3.25 33.57
C LEU A 387 -29.44 2.36 33.82
N LEU A 388 -28.37 2.94 34.38
CA LEU A 388 -27.10 2.27 34.65
C LEU A 388 -27.06 1.46 35.97
N GLN A 389 -28.16 1.41 36.74
CA GLN A 389 -28.22 0.65 38.00
C GLN A 389 -28.60 -0.83 37.84
N LYS A 390 -28.51 -1.40 36.62
CA LYS A 390 -28.96 -2.77 36.33
C LYS A 390 -27.86 -3.78 36.00
N ASP A 391 -26.64 -3.34 35.75
CA ASP A 391 -25.52 -4.22 35.41
C ASP A 391 -24.55 -4.33 36.61
N ASP A 392 -24.04 -5.54 36.89
CA ASP A 392 -23.31 -5.85 38.12
C ASP A 392 -21.86 -5.31 38.13
N PHE A 393 -21.52 -4.55 39.18
CA PHE A 393 -20.20 -3.93 39.39
C PHE A 393 -19.40 -4.59 40.53
N SER A 394 -19.26 -5.91 40.54
CA SER A 394 -18.58 -6.67 41.61
C SER A 394 -17.10 -7.03 41.35
N ASN A 395 -16.62 -6.93 40.10
CA ASN A 395 -15.37 -7.57 39.65
C ASN A 395 -14.26 -6.59 39.20
N TYR A 396 -14.19 -5.38 39.76
CA TYR A 396 -13.03 -4.48 39.56
C TYR A 396 -12.47 -4.02 40.91
N ASP A 397 -11.31 -4.55 41.25
CA ASP A 397 -10.52 -4.05 42.37
C ASP A 397 -9.93 -2.67 42.00
N VAL A 398 -9.96 -1.72 42.93
CA VAL A 398 -9.62 -0.30 42.69
C VAL A 398 -8.36 0.08 43.48
N GLY A 399 -7.46 -0.90 43.64
CA GLY A 399 -6.30 -0.82 44.53
C GLY A 399 -4.97 -0.44 43.87
N GLU A 400 -4.76 -0.75 42.59
CA GLU A 400 -3.43 -0.70 41.94
C GLU A 400 -3.38 0.27 40.74
N ASP A 401 -2.18 0.78 40.46
CA ASP A 401 -1.77 1.61 39.31
C ASP A 401 -2.57 2.89 38.99
N LEU A 402 -2.32 3.92 39.80
CA LEU A 402 -2.68 5.32 39.50
C LEU A 402 -1.53 6.16 38.90
N ASN A 403 -0.35 5.57 38.70
CA ASN A 403 0.88 6.28 38.33
C ASN A 403 1.06 6.44 36.80
N ILE A 404 0.07 7.07 36.14
CA ILE A 404 0.11 7.32 34.69
C ILE A 404 0.93 8.59 34.41
N SER A 405 2.19 8.43 33.99
CA SER A 405 3.04 9.53 33.55
C SER A 405 2.57 10.09 32.20
N LEU A 406 1.95 11.28 32.24
CA LEU A 406 1.47 11.97 31.04
C LEU A 406 2.57 12.85 30.45
N ASN A 407 2.75 12.84 29.12
CA ASN A 407 3.62 13.79 28.43
C ASN A 407 2.85 15.05 27.98
N GLN A 408 3.58 16.14 27.76
CA GLN A 408 3.03 17.44 27.39
C GLN A 408 2.18 17.34 26.12
N MET A 409 2.66 16.59 25.12
CA MET A 409 1.92 16.32 23.88
C MET A 409 0.53 15.72 24.13
N THR A 410 0.41 14.63 24.91
CA THR A 410 -0.91 14.01 25.18
C THR A 410 -1.80 14.93 26.01
N HIS A 411 -1.23 15.66 26.98
CA HIS A 411 -1.95 16.65 27.77
C HIS A 411 -2.58 17.74 26.88
N ASP A 412 -1.80 18.31 25.96
CA ASP A 412 -2.25 19.37 25.06
C ASP A 412 -3.29 18.84 24.06
N CYS A 413 -3.10 17.62 23.55
CA CYS A 413 -4.09 16.90 22.73
C CYS A 413 -5.42 16.65 23.45
N ILE A 414 -5.39 16.24 24.73
CA ILE A 414 -6.60 16.06 25.55
C ILE A 414 -7.33 17.39 25.75
N ILE A 415 -6.59 18.49 26.00
CA ILE A 415 -7.17 19.83 26.14
C ILE A 415 -7.83 20.25 24.82
N TYR A 416 -7.14 20.11 23.69
CA TYR A 416 -7.68 20.45 22.36
C TYR A 416 -8.96 19.66 22.05
N PHE A 417 -8.92 18.33 22.22
CA PHE A 417 -10.05 17.44 21.99
C PHE A 417 -11.25 17.77 22.91
N ALA A 418 -11.02 18.13 24.17
CA ALA A 418 -12.07 18.53 25.11
C ALA A 418 -12.75 19.87 24.76
N HIS A 419 -12.02 20.81 24.15
CA HIS A 419 -12.56 22.10 23.71
C HIS A 419 -13.29 21.99 22.37
N ASN A 420 -12.62 21.51 21.33
CA ASN A 420 -13.13 21.56 19.95
C ASN A 420 -14.11 20.40 19.65
N TYR A 421 -13.91 19.24 20.25
CA TYR A 421 -14.70 18.02 20.05
C TYR A 421 -15.48 17.60 21.31
N ARG A 422 -16.03 18.59 22.03
CA ARG A 422 -16.61 18.45 23.37
C ARG A 422 -17.69 17.36 23.52
N ASN A 423 -18.49 17.10 22.48
CA ASN A 423 -19.52 16.06 22.54
C ASN A 423 -18.92 14.65 22.39
N GLU A 424 -17.86 14.51 21.59
CA GLU A 424 -17.15 13.28 21.30
C GLU A 424 -16.29 12.90 22.50
N TYR A 425 -15.52 13.86 23.03
CA TYR A 425 -14.80 13.75 24.30
C TYR A 425 -15.68 13.26 25.46
N ARG A 426 -16.90 13.79 25.60
CA ARG A 426 -17.85 13.34 26.61
C ARG A 426 -18.32 11.90 26.39
N LYS A 427 -18.55 11.49 25.15
CA LYS A 427 -18.93 10.10 24.81
C LYS A 427 -17.79 9.14 25.13
N THR A 428 -16.55 9.45 24.75
CA THR A 428 -15.38 8.59 25.05
C THR A 428 -15.12 8.49 26.55
N LEU A 429 -15.14 9.62 27.28
CA LEU A 429 -14.89 9.66 28.72
C LEU A 429 -15.91 8.83 29.53
N VAL A 430 -17.19 8.87 29.13
CA VAL A 430 -18.26 8.07 29.75
C VAL A 430 -18.14 6.59 29.41
N ASN A 431 -17.79 6.25 28.18
CA ASN A 431 -17.70 4.85 27.72
C ASN A 431 -16.51 4.09 28.32
N GLU A 432 -15.38 4.76 28.56
CA GLU A 432 -14.13 4.06 28.96
C GLU A 432 -13.82 4.16 30.46
N PHE A 433 -14.39 5.14 31.17
CA PHE A 433 -14.01 5.61 32.50
C PHE A 433 -12.59 6.22 32.58
N HIS A 434 -12.38 7.14 33.53
CA HIS A 434 -11.21 8.03 33.59
C HIS A 434 -9.84 7.37 33.42
N LEU A 435 -9.52 6.34 34.22
CA LEU A 435 -8.21 5.68 34.17
C LEU A 435 -7.95 5.02 32.80
N ARG A 436 -8.97 4.35 32.25
CA ARG A 436 -8.86 3.71 30.93
C ARG A 436 -8.80 4.75 29.81
N PHE A 437 -9.61 5.81 29.88
CA PHE A 437 -9.57 6.92 28.92
C PHE A 437 -8.18 7.56 28.84
N LEU A 438 -7.52 7.82 29.98
CA LEU A 438 -6.15 8.34 30.00
C LEU A 438 -5.15 7.33 29.40
N LYS A 439 -5.26 6.04 29.75
CA LYS A 439 -4.47 4.95 29.13
C LYS A 439 -4.66 4.92 27.61
N THR A 440 -5.90 5.01 27.11
CA THR A 440 -6.23 5.07 25.68
C THR A 440 -5.62 6.30 25.01
N CYS A 441 -5.71 7.49 25.63
CA CYS A 441 -5.11 8.71 25.09
C CYS A 441 -3.59 8.57 24.95
N CYS A 442 -2.88 8.10 25.99
CA CYS A 442 -1.44 7.86 25.91
C CYS A 442 -1.10 6.82 24.81
N GLN A 443 -1.86 5.72 24.72
CA GLN A 443 -1.68 4.70 23.68
C GLN A 443 -1.89 5.27 22.26
N VAL A 444 -2.86 6.16 22.06
CA VAL A 444 -3.10 6.81 20.76
C VAL A 444 -2.01 7.82 20.41
N THR A 445 -1.50 8.61 21.37
CA THR A 445 -0.34 9.49 21.12
C THR A 445 0.89 8.67 20.77
N ASP A 446 1.23 7.66 21.57
CA ASP A 446 2.38 6.76 21.34
C ASP A 446 2.31 6.12 19.95
N PHE A 447 1.14 5.64 19.57
CA PHE A 447 0.87 5.06 18.27
C PHE A 447 1.03 6.06 17.11
N LEU A 448 0.46 7.27 17.22
CA LEU A 448 0.61 8.30 16.20
C LEU A 448 2.09 8.70 16.02
N VAL A 449 2.81 8.86 17.12
CA VAL A 449 4.24 9.21 17.16
C VAL A 449 5.11 8.09 16.56
N LYS A 450 4.92 6.84 16.98
CA LYS A 450 5.85 5.72 16.71
C LYS A 450 5.47 4.90 15.47
N ASP A 451 4.20 4.61 15.25
CA ASP A 451 3.71 3.73 14.17
C ASP A 451 3.28 4.46 12.89
N ILE A 452 2.85 5.72 12.99
CA ILE A 452 2.21 6.47 11.87
C ILE A 452 3.11 7.57 11.32
N LEU A 453 3.69 8.39 12.20
CA LEU A 453 4.48 9.57 11.85
C LEU A 453 6.00 9.36 12.03
N LYS A 454 6.43 8.28 12.70
CA LYS A 454 7.84 7.94 12.99
C LYS A 454 8.65 9.10 13.60
N ILE A 455 8.03 9.92 14.45
CA ILE A 455 8.64 11.15 14.97
C ILE A 455 9.93 10.86 15.73
N GLY A 456 10.99 11.58 15.40
CA GLY A 456 12.33 11.39 15.98
C GLY A 456 13.17 10.28 15.33
N GLN A 457 12.69 9.64 14.26
CA GLN A 457 13.52 8.80 13.39
C GLN A 457 14.09 9.64 12.24
N PRO A 458 15.32 9.34 11.76
CA PRO A 458 15.84 9.99 10.56
C PRO A 458 15.01 9.62 9.32
N PRO A 459 14.96 10.49 8.29
CA PRO A 459 14.24 10.21 7.06
C PRO A 459 14.83 8.99 6.32
N SER A 460 13.95 8.15 5.76
CA SER A 460 14.32 6.98 4.96
C SER A 460 14.56 7.34 3.49
N GLU A 461 15.62 6.83 2.88
CA GLU A 461 16.08 7.17 1.52
C GLU A 461 15.03 6.90 0.41
N ASP A 462 14.31 5.77 0.48
CA ASP A 462 13.31 5.39 -0.52
C ASP A 462 11.88 5.89 -0.25
N GLU A 463 11.61 6.50 0.91
CA GLU A 463 10.24 6.81 1.32
C GLU A 463 9.74 8.13 0.68
N THR A 464 8.56 8.06 0.07
CA THR A 464 7.95 9.17 -0.72
C THR A 464 6.58 9.61 -0.21
N LEU A 465 6.08 8.99 0.87
CA LEU A 465 4.75 9.24 1.41
C LEU A 465 4.76 10.45 2.35
N TYR A 466 4.44 11.62 1.81
CA TYR A 466 4.18 12.83 2.60
C TYR A 466 2.67 13.05 2.82
N TYR A 467 2.31 13.75 3.90
CA TYR A 467 0.94 14.05 4.27
C TYR A 467 0.63 15.55 4.02
N PRO A 468 -0.22 15.90 3.02
CA PRO A 468 -0.58 17.30 2.74
C PRO A 468 -1.13 18.07 3.94
N LEU A 469 -1.74 17.36 4.90
CA LEU A 469 -2.31 17.92 6.13
C LEU A 469 -1.30 18.73 6.96
N VAL A 470 -0.04 18.29 7.06
CA VAL A 470 1.05 18.97 7.80
C VAL A 470 1.25 20.41 7.28
N PHE A 471 1.18 20.57 5.97
CA PHE A 471 1.34 21.86 5.28
C PHE A 471 0.07 22.73 5.34
N SER A 472 -1.09 22.14 5.65
CA SER A 472 -2.38 22.85 5.78
C SER A 472 -2.74 23.30 7.20
N ALA A 473 -2.01 22.84 8.22
CA ALA A 473 -2.34 23.10 9.63
C ALA A 473 -2.11 24.57 10.02
N THR A 474 -3.03 25.12 10.83
CA THR A 474 -3.01 26.51 11.30
C THR A 474 -2.75 26.57 12.81
N VAL A 475 -2.66 27.77 13.38
CA VAL A 475 -2.56 27.94 14.85
C VAL A 475 -3.86 27.52 15.55
N ASP A 476 -5.00 27.77 14.91
CA ASP A 476 -6.32 27.39 15.44
C ASP A 476 -6.64 25.89 15.26
N ALA A 477 -5.99 25.25 14.27
CA ALA A 477 -6.11 23.81 13.97
C ALA A 477 -4.72 23.18 13.73
N PRO A 478 -3.94 22.91 14.80
CA PRO A 478 -2.64 22.25 14.72
C PRO A 478 -2.72 20.81 14.17
N PHE A 479 -1.69 20.38 13.44
CA PHE A 479 -1.71 19.10 12.71
C PHE A 479 -1.92 17.89 13.63
N PHE A 480 -1.14 17.79 14.71
CA PHE A 480 -1.11 16.59 15.53
C PHE A 480 -2.37 16.50 16.42
N GLU A 481 -2.80 17.61 17.00
CA GLU A 481 -3.97 17.71 17.87
C GLU A 481 -5.30 17.43 17.13
N GLU A 482 -5.41 17.85 15.86
CA GLU A 482 -6.50 17.45 14.96
C GLU A 482 -6.42 15.97 14.56
N LEU A 483 -5.22 15.47 14.22
CA LEU A 483 -5.03 14.06 13.87
C LEU A 483 -5.36 13.15 15.06
N PHE A 484 -4.97 13.53 16.27
CA PHE A 484 -5.34 12.87 17.53
C PHE A 484 -6.86 12.88 17.76
N SER A 485 -7.51 14.03 17.54
CA SER A 485 -8.97 14.14 17.67
C SER A 485 -9.70 13.23 16.68
N CYS A 486 -9.26 13.21 15.42
CA CYS A 486 -9.74 12.28 14.39
C CYS A 486 -9.49 10.81 14.77
N ALA A 487 -8.31 10.50 15.29
CA ALA A 487 -7.91 9.17 15.74
C ALA A 487 -8.77 8.65 16.91
N MET A 488 -9.01 9.47 17.93
CA MET A 488 -9.87 9.12 19.07
C MET A 488 -11.33 8.87 18.64
N ILE A 489 -11.85 9.67 17.69
CA ILE A 489 -13.20 9.48 17.13
C ILE A 489 -13.27 8.19 16.31
N LEU A 490 -12.26 7.90 15.49
CA LEU A 490 -12.16 6.66 14.70
C LEU A 490 -12.06 5.43 15.61
N LEU A 491 -11.18 5.44 16.62
CA LEU A 491 -11.00 4.35 17.56
C LEU A 491 -12.32 4.03 18.31
N ALA A 492 -13.02 5.06 18.78
CA ALA A 492 -14.32 4.91 19.43
C ALA A 492 -15.42 4.35 18.49
N LYS A 493 -15.41 4.73 17.20
CA LYS A 493 -16.27 4.16 16.16
C LYS A 493 -15.95 2.68 15.94
N THR A 494 -14.69 2.34 15.68
CA THR A 494 -14.24 0.97 15.35
C THR A 494 -14.44 0.01 16.52
N ARG A 495 -14.14 0.45 17.76
CA ARG A 495 -14.44 -0.31 18.99
C ARG A 495 -15.92 -0.68 19.09
N LYS A 496 -16.81 0.26 18.73
CA LYS A 496 -18.27 0.06 18.73
C LYS A 496 -18.72 -0.87 17.59
N GLU A 497 -18.19 -0.71 16.38
CA GLU A 497 -18.51 -1.58 15.24
C GLU A 497 -18.10 -3.05 15.50
N MET A 498 -16.97 -3.25 16.18
CA MET A 498 -16.49 -4.57 16.60
C MET A 498 -17.16 -5.11 17.88
N ASN A 499 -18.02 -4.31 18.54
CA ASN A 499 -18.64 -4.62 19.86
C ASN A 499 -17.63 -5.01 20.96
N ALA A 500 -16.41 -4.48 20.90
CA ALA A 500 -15.27 -4.87 21.73
C ALA A 500 -15.40 -4.46 23.20
N LYS A 501 -15.38 -5.45 24.11
CA LYS A 501 -15.64 -5.26 25.57
C LYS A 501 -14.45 -5.62 26.46
N THR A 502 -13.70 -6.67 26.12
CA THR A 502 -12.56 -7.15 26.92
C THR A 502 -11.28 -6.37 26.59
N GLU A 503 -10.22 -6.52 27.40
CA GLU A 503 -8.89 -5.94 27.08
C GLU A 503 -8.28 -6.61 25.83
N ALA A 504 -8.46 -7.94 25.67
CA ALA A 504 -7.97 -8.70 24.53
C ALA A 504 -8.68 -8.37 23.20
N ASP A 505 -9.88 -7.80 23.24
CA ASP A 505 -10.52 -7.25 22.04
C ASP A 505 -9.84 -5.95 21.58
N LEU A 506 -9.22 -5.18 22.50
CA LEU A 506 -8.64 -3.87 22.19
C LEU A 506 -7.44 -3.99 21.24
N GLU A 507 -6.60 -5.01 21.39
CA GLU A 507 -5.48 -5.26 20.47
C GLU A 507 -5.97 -5.45 19.02
N LYS A 508 -7.07 -6.19 18.84
CA LYS A 508 -7.71 -6.41 17.52
C LYS A 508 -8.36 -5.14 17.00
N VAL A 509 -8.97 -4.35 17.88
CA VAL A 509 -9.48 -3.00 17.52
C VAL A 509 -8.34 -2.10 17.06
N PHE A 510 -7.19 -2.09 17.75
CA PHE A 510 -6.00 -1.34 17.35
C PHE A 510 -5.41 -1.80 16.01
N GLN A 511 -5.47 -3.10 15.69
CA GLN A 511 -5.08 -3.60 14.35
C GLN A 511 -5.99 -3.09 13.24
N VAL A 512 -7.32 -3.12 13.43
CA VAL A 512 -8.29 -2.57 12.45
C VAL A 512 -8.09 -1.05 12.32
N PHE A 513 -7.99 -0.36 13.46
CA PHE A 513 -7.73 1.09 13.55
C PHE A 513 -6.43 1.49 12.82
N LYS A 514 -5.34 0.73 12.99
CA LYS A 514 -4.07 0.96 12.26
C LYS A 514 -4.26 0.86 10.75
N ARG A 515 -4.99 -0.14 10.25
CA ARG A 515 -5.30 -0.28 8.82
C ARG A 515 -6.20 0.86 8.32
N GLN A 516 -7.24 1.24 9.06
CA GLN A 516 -8.14 2.34 8.71
C GLN A 516 -7.40 3.68 8.62
N LEU A 517 -6.57 4.00 9.62
CA LEU A 517 -5.86 5.28 9.66
C LEU A 517 -4.77 5.34 8.58
N ASN A 518 -4.01 4.25 8.38
CA ASN A 518 -3.03 4.17 7.29
C ASN A 518 -3.68 4.33 5.91
N GLU A 519 -4.80 3.65 5.61
CA GLU A 519 -5.48 3.82 4.32
C GLU A 519 -6.13 5.21 4.16
N GLY A 520 -6.58 5.81 5.27
CA GLY A 520 -7.08 7.19 5.29
C GLY A 520 -6.00 8.22 4.97
N LEU A 521 -4.81 8.09 5.57
CA LEU A 521 -3.68 8.99 5.36
C LEU A 521 -2.97 8.74 4.02
N ALA A 522 -2.86 7.48 3.57
CA ALA A 522 -2.28 7.11 2.28
C ALA A 522 -3.07 7.65 1.08
N SER A 523 -4.34 8.02 1.25
CA SER A 523 -5.12 8.76 0.24
C SER A 523 -4.75 10.24 0.11
N GLN A 524 -3.70 10.70 0.80
CA GLN A 524 -3.17 12.08 0.81
C GLN A 524 -4.25 13.19 0.86
N PRO A 525 -5.15 13.17 1.86
CA PRO A 525 -6.20 14.17 1.98
C PRO A 525 -5.63 15.59 2.19
N HIS A 526 -6.23 16.58 1.52
CA HIS A 526 -5.84 18.00 1.63
C HIS A 526 -6.56 18.75 2.75
N SER A 527 -7.43 18.08 3.52
CA SER A 527 -8.08 18.64 4.72
C SER A 527 -8.59 17.54 5.66
N PHE A 528 -8.70 17.85 6.96
CA PHE A 528 -9.26 16.93 7.97
C PHE A 528 -10.72 16.55 7.68
N ASN A 529 -11.48 17.36 6.94
CA ASN A 529 -12.82 17.02 6.45
C ASN A 529 -12.80 15.90 5.39
N GLN A 530 -11.81 15.91 4.48
CA GLN A 530 -11.62 14.82 3.51
C GLN A 530 -11.15 13.55 4.21
N LEU A 531 -10.18 13.65 5.13
CA LEU A 531 -9.74 12.52 5.97
C LEU A 531 -10.93 11.91 6.73
N SER A 532 -11.70 12.72 7.45
CA SER A 532 -12.89 12.29 8.20
C SER A 532 -13.93 11.61 7.30
N SER A 533 -14.10 12.06 6.06
CA SER A 533 -15.01 11.46 5.09
C SER A 533 -14.50 10.10 4.59
N LYS A 534 -13.20 9.97 4.27
CA LYS A 534 -12.57 8.70 3.91
C LYS A 534 -12.62 7.70 5.07
N LEU A 535 -12.22 8.11 6.28
CA LEU A 535 -12.33 7.30 7.51
C LEU A 535 -13.78 6.93 7.86
N SER A 536 -14.76 7.76 7.49
CA SER A 536 -16.18 7.43 7.63
C SER A 536 -16.59 6.26 6.72
N SER A 537 -16.06 6.19 5.49
CA SER A 537 -16.29 5.07 4.56
C SER A 537 -15.57 3.77 4.94
N LEU A 538 -14.44 3.85 5.64
CA LEU A 538 -13.65 2.70 6.10
C LEU A 538 -14.23 2.09 7.38
N THR A 539 -15.38 1.45 7.28
CA THR A 539 -15.98 0.67 8.39
C THR A 539 -15.22 -0.64 8.63
N TYR A 540 -15.40 -1.24 9.81
CA TYR A 540 -14.89 -2.57 10.13
C TYR A 540 -15.30 -3.64 9.10
N SER A 541 -16.51 -3.56 8.54
CA SER A 541 -16.97 -4.48 7.50
C SER A 541 -16.17 -4.38 6.19
N VAL A 542 -15.68 -3.18 5.82
CA VAL A 542 -14.83 -2.98 4.64
C VAL A 542 -13.44 -3.57 4.90
N VAL A 543 -12.83 -3.27 6.04
CA VAL A 543 -11.48 -3.76 6.39
C VAL A 543 -11.49 -5.29 6.58
N SER A 544 -12.54 -5.84 7.19
CA SER A 544 -12.71 -7.30 7.32
C SER A 544 -12.89 -7.97 5.94
N GLY A 545 -13.59 -7.33 5.01
CA GLY A 545 -13.68 -7.74 3.61
C GLY A 545 -12.32 -7.75 2.91
N GLN A 546 -11.58 -6.64 2.96
CA GLN A 546 -10.21 -6.52 2.41
C GLN A 546 -9.30 -7.63 2.96
N TRP A 547 -9.30 -7.86 4.27
CA TRP A 547 -8.48 -8.91 4.88
C TRP A 547 -8.93 -10.33 4.50
N GLN A 548 -10.20 -10.55 4.18
CA GLN A 548 -10.67 -11.83 3.66
C GLN A 548 -10.25 -12.05 2.20
N GLU A 549 -10.25 -10.99 1.39
CA GLU A 549 -9.73 -10.99 0.01
C GLU A 549 -8.21 -11.22 0.01
N GLU A 550 -7.43 -10.46 0.78
CA GLU A 550 -5.98 -10.64 0.95
C GLU A 550 -5.62 -12.08 1.40
N ARG A 551 -6.42 -12.70 2.28
CA ARG A 551 -6.24 -14.12 2.66
C ARG A 551 -6.55 -15.05 1.50
N CYS A 552 -7.68 -14.88 0.82
CA CYS A 552 -8.07 -15.72 -0.32
C CYS A 552 -7.10 -15.59 -1.51
N GLU A 553 -6.44 -14.44 -1.69
CA GLU A 553 -5.41 -14.26 -2.72
C GLU A 553 -4.11 -14.96 -2.33
N LYS A 554 -3.61 -14.78 -1.10
CA LYS A 554 -2.43 -15.49 -0.59
C LYS A 554 -2.61 -17.01 -0.61
N GLU A 555 -3.80 -17.49 -0.25
CA GLU A 555 -4.18 -18.91 -0.33
C GLU A 555 -4.15 -19.44 -1.77
N LYS A 556 -4.76 -18.72 -2.73
CA LYS A 556 -4.67 -19.09 -4.15
C LYS A 556 -3.22 -19.08 -4.65
N GLU A 557 -2.41 -18.16 -4.17
CA GLU A 557 -1.01 -18.04 -4.57
C GLU A 557 -0.15 -19.17 -4.00
N THR A 558 -0.34 -19.57 -2.73
CA THR A 558 0.35 -20.74 -2.16
C THR A 558 -0.10 -22.05 -2.81
N PHE A 559 -1.40 -22.20 -3.11
CA PHE A 559 -1.93 -23.34 -3.87
C PHE A 559 -1.36 -23.39 -5.31
N ALA A 560 -1.11 -22.23 -5.93
CA ALA A 560 -0.50 -22.12 -7.25
C ALA A 560 1.03 -22.31 -7.24
N LYS A 561 1.71 -22.07 -6.11
CA LYS A 561 3.16 -22.27 -5.94
C LYS A 561 3.50 -23.72 -5.57
N LEU A 562 2.96 -24.25 -4.47
CA LEU A 562 3.39 -25.51 -3.84
C LEU A 562 3.11 -26.76 -4.71
N PRO A 563 4.11 -27.66 -4.90
CA PRO A 563 3.94 -28.87 -5.71
C PRO A 563 3.03 -29.91 -5.05
N SER A 564 3.12 -30.07 -3.73
CA SER A 564 2.32 -31.03 -2.95
C SER A 564 0.82 -30.75 -3.05
N ILE A 565 0.42 -29.47 -3.08
CA ILE A 565 -0.97 -29.05 -3.24
C ILE A 565 -1.48 -29.31 -4.67
N LYS A 566 -0.61 -29.21 -5.69
CA LYS A 566 -0.95 -29.61 -7.07
C LYS A 566 -1.18 -31.11 -7.19
N GLN A 567 -0.31 -31.93 -6.60
CA GLN A 567 -0.50 -33.39 -6.56
C GLN A 567 -1.79 -33.79 -5.82
N LEU A 568 -2.10 -33.14 -4.71
CA LEU A 568 -3.38 -33.32 -4.01
C LEU A 568 -4.58 -32.86 -4.88
N ARG A 569 -4.48 -31.72 -5.57
CA ARG A 569 -5.52 -31.25 -6.49
C ARG A 569 -5.76 -32.27 -7.61
N GLU A 570 -4.70 -32.82 -8.19
CA GLU A 570 -4.78 -33.81 -9.27
C GLU A 570 -5.40 -35.14 -8.83
N SER A 571 -5.13 -35.61 -7.61
CA SER A 571 -5.76 -36.82 -7.09
C SER A 571 -7.27 -36.63 -6.86
N LEU A 572 -7.68 -35.47 -6.33
CA LEU A 572 -9.07 -35.13 -6.05
C LEU A 572 -9.95 -34.93 -7.30
N ILE A 573 -9.37 -34.62 -8.47
CA ILE A 573 -10.11 -34.45 -9.74
C ILE A 573 -10.98 -35.67 -10.06
N ASN A 574 -10.42 -36.88 -9.95
CA ASN A 574 -11.13 -38.10 -10.35
C ASN A 574 -12.25 -38.47 -9.35
N GLU A 575 -11.99 -38.30 -8.05
CA GLU A 575 -12.97 -38.52 -6.98
C GLU A 575 -14.16 -37.56 -7.10
N THR A 576 -13.87 -36.27 -7.31
CA THR A 576 -14.89 -35.22 -7.48
C THR A 576 -15.69 -35.41 -8.78
N LEU A 577 -15.04 -35.85 -9.87
CA LEU A 577 -15.74 -36.17 -11.12
C LEU A 577 -16.72 -37.34 -10.97
N GLU A 578 -16.37 -38.41 -10.25
CA GLU A 578 -17.29 -39.53 -9.98
C GLU A 578 -18.42 -39.14 -9.02
N LEU A 579 -18.18 -38.18 -8.09
CA LEU A 579 -19.23 -37.60 -7.25
C LEU A 579 -20.23 -36.77 -8.07
N ILE A 580 -19.76 -35.87 -8.94
CA ILE A 580 -20.62 -35.09 -9.85
C ILE A 580 -21.39 -36.02 -10.78
N LYS A 581 -20.73 -37.01 -11.38
CA LYS A 581 -21.34 -38.05 -12.23
C LYS A 581 -22.44 -38.81 -11.48
N THR A 582 -22.24 -39.12 -10.20
CA THR A 582 -23.25 -39.74 -9.33
C THR A 582 -24.43 -38.80 -9.07
N GLN A 583 -24.18 -37.52 -8.82
CA GLN A 583 -25.23 -36.49 -8.74
C GLN A 583 -26.05 -36.42 -10.05
N ARG A 584 -25.40 -36.42 -11.22
CA ARG A 584 -26.06 -36.38 -12.53
C ARG A 584 -26.94 -37.60 -12.76
N ILE A 585 -26.42 -38.80 -12.48
CA ILE A 585 -27.20 -40.04 -12.61
C ILE A 585 -28.40 -40.03 -11.65
N ASN A 586 -28.23 -39.56 -10.42
CA ASN A 586 -29.33 -39.44 -9.45
C ASN A 586 -30.36 -38.38 -9.88
N TYR A 587 -29.95 -37.32 -10.59
CA TYR A 587 -30.85 -36.35 -11.21
C TYR A 587 -31.68 -36.99 -12.34
N LEU A 588 -31.05 -37.79 -13.21
CA LEU A 588 -31.76 -38.56 -14.24
C LEU A 588 -32.79 -39.54 -13.63
N ILE A 589 -32.46 -40.20 -12.51
CA ILE A 589 -33.37 -41.14 -11.83
C ILE A 589 -34.62 -40.43 -11.29
N LYS A 590 -34.46 -39.25 -10.69
CA LYS A 590 -35.60 -38.39 -10.27
C LYS A 590 -36.49 -37.99 -11.45
N GLY A 591 -35.90 -37.81 -12.63
CA GLY A 591 -36.61 -37.45 -13.86
C GLY A 591 -37.01 -35.99 -13.95
N THR A 592 -37.39 -35.57 -15.16
CA THR A 592 -37.82 -34.18 -15.45
C THR A 592 -38.95 -34.15 -16.47
N GLN A 593 -39.67 -33.03 -16.51
CA GLN A 593 -40.70 -32.75 -17.51
C GLN A 593 -40.12 -31.89 -18.63
N PHE A 594 -40.24 -32.38 -19.87
CA PHE A 594 -39.83 -31.68 -21.08
C PHE A 594 -41.06 -31.25 -21.91
N PRO A 595 -40.97 -30.18 -22.71
CA PRO A 595 -41.99 -29.83 -23.69
C PRO A 595 -42.08 -30.86 -24.81
N MET A 596 -43.29 -31.30 -25.17
CA MET A 596 -43.47 -32.20 -26.31
C MET A 596 -43.26 -31.46 -27.65
N TRP A 597 -42.57 -32.12 -28.57
CA TRP A 597 -42.29 -31.62 -29.92
C TRP A 597 -43.03 -32.46 -30.97
N ASN A 598 -43.63 -31.79 -31.96
CA ASN A 598 -44.24 -32.49 -33.10
C ASN A 598 -43.19 -32.65 -34.20
N ALA A 599 -42.69 -33.87 -34.40
CA ALA A 599 -41.70 -34.17 -35.45
C ALA A 599 -42.18 -33.77 -36.86
N GLN A 600 -43.40 -34.17 -37.24
CA GLN A 600 -43.98 -33.92 -38.57
C GLN A 600 -44.13 -32.43 -38.93
N ARG A 601 -44.33 -31.56 -37.92
CA ARG A 601 -44.51 -30.11 -38.10
C ARG A 601 -43.33 -29.27 -37.63
N SER A 602 -42.32 -29.90 -37.02
CA SER A 602 -41.17 -29.24 -36.38
C SER A 602 -41.56 -28.07 -35.48
N GLN A 603 -42.52 -28.30 -34.58
CA GLN A 603 -43.05 -27.27 -33.66
C GLN A 603 -43.36 -27.84 -32.27
N ARG A 604 -43.15 -27.03 -31.23
CA ARG A 604 -43.54 -27.34 -29.85
C ARG A 604 -45.06 -27.42 -29.74
N ILE A 605 -45.56 -28.51 -29.16
CA ILE A 605 -46.99 -28.67 -28.88
C ILE A 605 -47.34 -27.85 -27.63
N LYS A 606 -48.27 -26.91 -27.77
CA LYS A 606 -48.72 -26.08 -26.63
C LYS A 606 -49.41 -26.95 -25.57
N ASN A 607 -49.16 -26.64 -24.31
CA ASN A 607 -49.78 -27.26 -23.13
C ASN A 607 -49.63 -28.80 -23.06
N LYS A 608 -48.61 -29.37 -23.70
CA LYS A 608 -48.23 -30.78 -23.58
C LYS A 608 -46.77 -30.94 -23.16
N MET A 609 -46.57 -31.71 -22.10
CA MET A 609 -45.28 -32.11 -21.57
C MET A 609 -45.18 -33.64 -21.61
N TRP A 610 -43.98 -34.16 -21.71
CA TRP A 610 -43.66 -35.57 -21.45
C TRP A 610 -42.67 -35.65 -20.29
N PHE A 611 -42.84 -36.64 -19.44
CA PHE A 611 -41.93 -36.91 -18.32
C PHE A 611 -40.93 -37.99 -18.74
N VAL A 612 -39.66 -37.80 -18.41
CA VAL A 612 -38.57 -38.72 -18.75
C VAL A 612 -37.69 -38.92 -17.51
N SER A 613 -37.36 -40.17 -17.19
CA SER A 613 -36.42 -40.50 -16.11
C SER A 613 -35.58 -41.73 -16.46
N LEU A 614 -34.54 -42.00 -15.65
CA LEU A 614 -33.76 -43.23 -15.70
C LEU A 614 -34.31 -44.23 -14.66
N THR A 615 -34.35 -45.52 -15.00
CA THR A 615 -34.65 -46.57 -14.02
C THR A 615 -33.52 -46.69 -12.98
N GLU A 616 -33.85 -47.07 -11.73
CA GLU A 616 -32.87 -47.16 -10.63
C GLU A 616 -31.69 -48.08 -10.93
N ASN A 617 -31.93 -49.15 -11.70
CA ASN A 617 -30.91 -50.08 -12.18
C ASN A 617 -29.99 -49.51 -13.30
N LYS A 618 -30.22 -48.25 -13.72
CA LYS A 618 -29.47 -47.50 -14.74
C LYS A 618 -29.47 -48.10 -16.15
N ARG A 619 -30.38 -49.06 -16.44
CA ARG A 619 -30.43 -49.79 -17.72
C ARG A 619 -31.43 -49.25 -18.74
N PHE A 620 -32.46 -48.52 -18.32
CA PHE A 620 -33.50 -48.02 -19.21
C PHE A 620 -33.79 -46.55 -18.96
N ILE A 621 -33.95 -45.78 -20.03
CA ILE A 621 -34.63 -44.48 -19.98
C ILE A 621 -36.12 -44.77 -20.17
N GLN A 622 -36.93 -44.34 -19.21
CA GLN A 622 -38.38 -44.49 -19.21
C GLN A 622 -39.04 -43.14 -19.51
N TYR A 623 -40.06 -43.12 -20.37
CA TYR A 623 -40.78 -41.90 -20.71
C TYR A 623 -42.29 -42.09 -20.82
N GLN A 624 -43.03 -41.03 -20.52
CA GLN A 624 -44.50 -40.98 -20.58
C GLN A 624 -44.96 -39.67 -21.21
N GLU A 625 -45.69 -39.78 -22.32
CA GLU A 625 -46.30 -38.65 -23.01
C GLU A 625 -47.56 -38.14 -22.29
N ASN A 626 -47.85 -36.84 -22.38
CA ASN A 626 -49.03 -36.20 -21.79
C ASN A 626 -49.12 -36.33 -20.26
N PHE A 627 -47.97 -36.49 -19.58
CA PHE A 627 -47.90 -36.66 -18.12
C PHE A 627 -48.64 -35.54 -17.38
N LYS A 628 -49.60 -35.93 -16.54
CA LYS A 628 -50.23 -35.05 -15.53
C LYS A 628 -49.71 -35.41 -14.14
N ASN A 629 -49.70 -34.46 -13.22
CA ASN A 629 -49.30 -34.72 -11.83
C ASN A 629 -50.41 -35.39 -10.99
N ASP A 630 -51.61 -35.57 -11.56
CA ASP A 630 -52.76 -36.17 -10.88
C ASP A 630 -52.58 -37.69 -10.72
N SER A 631 -53.09 -38.26 -9.63
CA SER A 631 -52.80 -39.63 -9.16
C SER A 631 -53.45 -40.78 -9.95
N GLU A 632 -53.78 -40.57 -11.22
CA GLU A 632 -54.51 -41.54 -12.07
C GLU A 632 -53.81 -41.85 -13.42
N ASN A 633 -52.49 -41.54 -13.55
CA ASN A 633 -51.70 -41.92 -14.73
C ASN A 633 -51.54 -43.46 -14.84
N THR A 634 -52.52 -44.11 -15.47
CA THR A 634 -52.59 -45.57 -15.69
C THR A 634 -51.91 -46.04 -16.98
N GLN A 635 -51.31 -45.15 -17.76
CA GLN A 635 -50.55 -45.52 -18.95
C GLN A 635 -49.15 -46.06 -18.58
N PRO A 636 -48.67 -47.15 -19.20
CA PRO A 636 -47.34 -47.67 -18.96
C PRO A 636 -46.25 -46.72 -19.50
N PHE A 637 -45.08 -46.74 -18.88
CA PHE A 637 -43.90 -46.08 -19.41
C PHE A 637 -43.38 -46.79 -20.66
N ASN A 638 -43.03 -46.03 -21.69
CA ASN A 638 -42.21 -46.51 -22.80
C ASN A 638 -40.75 -46.64 -22.32
N LEU A 639 -40.07 -47.72 -22.69
CA LEU A 639 -38.71 -48.03 -22.24
C LEU A 639 -37.73 -48.09 -23.42
N ILE A 640 -36.61 -47.37 -23.31
CA ILE A 640 -35.47 -47.46 -24.22
C ILE A 640 -34.27 -47.97 -23.42
N ALA A 641 -33.61 -49.04 -23.87
CA ALA A 641 -32.42 -49.52 -23.18
C ALA A 641 -31.25 -48.57 -23.42
N VAL A 642 -30.48 -48.26 -22.37
CA VAL A 642 -29.31 -47.36 -22.47
C VAL A 642 -28.27 -47.90 -23.46
N SER A 643 -28.17 -49.22 -23.61
CA SER A 643 -27.31 -49.89 -24.61
C SER A 643 -27.78 -49.76 -26.07
N GLN A 644 -28.95 -49.17 -26.33
CA GLN A 644 -29.43 -48.85 -27.68
C GLN A 644 -29.12 -47.39 -28.07
N ILE A 645 -28.62 -46.57 -27.14
CA ILE A 645 -28.18 -45.20 -27.40
C ILE A 645 -26.81 -45.26 -28.07
N ASP A 646 -26.75 -44.82 -29.32
CA ASP A 646 -25.51 -44.73 -30.09
C ASP A 646 -24.69 -43.50 -29.68
N SER A 647 -25.35 -42.34 -29.73
CA SER A 647 -24.70 -41.05 -29.55
C SER A 647 -25.67 -39.95 -29.12
N LEU A 648 -25.16 -39.00 -28.35
CA LEU A 648 -25.86 -37.77 -27.98
C LEU A 648 -25.47 -36.66 -28.97
N VAL A 649 -26.46 -36.08 -29.64
CA VAL A 649 -26.28 -34.88 -30.49
C VAL A 649 -26.94 -33.66 -29.85
N THR A 650 -26.43 -32.47 -30.17
CA THR A 650 -26.87 -31.20 -29.56
C THR A 650 -27.01 -30.07 -30.58
N GLY A 651 -27.84 -29.08 -30.25
CA GLY A 651 -28.06 -27.88 -31.03
C GLY A 651 -28.51 -28.16 -32.47
N LYS A 652 -27.89 -27.48 -33.42
CA LYS A 652 -28.13 -27.64 -34.88
C LYS A 652 -27.77 -29.03 -35.44
N LYS A 653 -27.24 -29.95 -34.62
CA LYS A 653 -27.01 -31.34 -35.03
C LYS A 653 -28.24 -32.24 -34.81
N CYS A 654 -29.18 -31.84 -33.97
CA CYS A 654 -30.41 -32.58 -33.67
C CYS A 654 -31.31 -32.73 -34.90
N PRO A 655 -31.89 -33.92 -35.19
CA PRO A 655 -32.79 -34.13 -36.32
C PRO A 655 -33.96 -33.14 -36.32
N HIS A 656 -34.65 -33.00 -35.19
CA HIS A 656 -35.82 -32.12 -35.04
C HIS A 656 -35.54 -30.61 -35.23
N ILE A 657 -34.28 -30.19 -35.19
CA ILE A 657 -33.85 -28.81 -35.49
C ILE A 657 -33.46 -28.68 -36.98
N LYS A 658 -32.77 -29.66 -37.55
CA LYS A 658 -32.37 -29.69 -38.97
C LYS A 658 -33.55 -29.68 -39.93
N GLU A 659 -34.61 -30.42 -39.61
CA GLU A 659 -35.76 -30.61 -40.49
C GLU A 659 -36.82 -29.49 -40.36
N SER A 660 -36.58 -28.51 -39.47
CA SER A 660 -37.47 -27.38 -39.25
C SER A 660 -37.48 -26.40 -40.42
N LYS A 661 -38.57 -26.44 -41.20
CA LYS A 661 -38.85 -25.51 -42.31
C LYS A 661 -39.38 -24.12 -41.83
N GLY A 662 -39.14 -23.77 -40.57
CA GLY A 662 -39.66 -22.56 -39.91
C GLY A 662 -38.64 -21.42 -39.77
N ARG A 663 -38.92 -20.45 -38.89
CA ARG A 663 -37.92 -19.46 -38.46
C ARG A 663 -36.72 -20.18 -37.84
N PRO A 664 -35.47 -19.73 -38.09
CA PRO A 664 -34.28 -20.37 -37.55
C PRO A 664 -34.21 -20.18 -36.02
N THR A 665 -34.59 -21.21 -35.28
CA THR A 665 -34.22 -21.33 -33.87
C THR A 665 -32.74 -21.67 -33.77
N THR A 666 -32.02 -21.05 -32.85
CA THR A 666 -30.58 -21.28 -32.65
C THR A 666 -30.27 -22.68 -32.14
N GLY A 667 -31.22 -23.29 -31.42
CA GLY A 667 -31.17 -24.67 -30.93
C GLY A 667 -30.42 -24.85 -29.62
N GLU A 668 -30.05 -23.77 -28.93
CA GLU A 668 -29.14 -23.79 -27.76
C GLU A 668 -29.49 -24.83 -26.68
N LEU A 669 -30.78 -25.05 -26.39
CA LEU A 669 -31.28 -26.01 -25.40
C LEU A 669 -31.74 -27.35 -26.00
N ALA A 670 -31.50 -27.60 -27.30
CA ALA A 670 -31.93 -28.82 -27.98
C ALA A 670 -30.88 -29.92 -27.91
N PHE A 671 -31.30 -31.14 -27.58
CA PHE A 671 -30.47 -32.34 -27.65
C PHE A 671 -31.26 -33.55 -28.16
N SER A 672 -30.58 -34.60 -28.62
CA SER A 672 -31.24 -35.82 -29.08
C SER A 672 -30.38 -37.04 -28.82
N LEU A 673 -31.02 -38.12 -28.39
CA LEU A 673 -30.42 -39.45 -28.38
C LEU A 673 -30.60 -40.04 -29.78
N ILE A 674 -29.51 -40.43 -30.44
CA ILE A 674 -29.56 -41.27 -31.64
C ILE A 674 -29.62 -42.72 -31.18
N LEU A 675 -30.53 -43.51 -31.74
CA LEU A 675 -30.76 -44.89 -31.33
C LEU A 675 -30.47 -45.86 -32.46
N ASN A 676 -29.85 -46.99 -32.13
CA ASN A 676 -29.62 -48.10 -33.04
C ASN A 676 -30.87 -49.02 -33.11
N GLN A 677 -32.00 -48.45 -33.55
CA GLN A 677 -33.28 -49.12 -33.79
C GLN A 677 -33.83 -48.75 -35.17
N GLU A 678 -34.52 -49.69 -35.83
CA GLU A 678 -35.11 -49.44 -37.16
C GLU A 678 -36.38 -48.58 -37.09
N GLU A 679 -37.18 -48.74 -36.03
CA GLU A 679 -38.47 -48.04 -35.85
C GLU A 679 -38.31 -46.61 -35.30
N LEU A 680 -37.47 -46.41 -34.29
CA LEU A 680 -37.25 -45.11 -33.65
C LEU A 680 -35.78 -44.67 -33.77
N LYS A 681 -35.48 -43.79 -34.73
CA LYS A 681 -34.10 -43.37 -35.05
C LYS A 681 -33.52 -42.34 -34.08
N SER A 682 -34.38 -41.52 -33.44
CA SER A 682 -33.97 -40.55 -32.45
C SER A 682 -35.04 -40.30 -31.39
N LEU A 683 -34.60 -39.95 -30.18
CA LEU A 683 -35.41 -39.39 -29.12
C LEU A 683 -35.02 -37.92 -28.94
N ASP A 684 -35.93 -37.01 -29.29
CA ASP A 684 -35.66 -35.58 -29.50
C ASP A 684 -36.16 -34.70 -28.34
N PHE A 685 -35.26 -33.90 -27.75
CA PHE A 685 -35.49 -33.09 -26.56
C PHE A 685 -35.20 -31.61 -26.78
N ILE A 686 -35.96 -30.75 -26.08
CA ILE A 686 -35.62 -29.34 -25.85
C ILE A 686 -35.73 -29.08 -24.35
N ALA A 687 -34.63 -28.75 -23.68
CA ALA A 687 -34.63 -28.50 -22.23
C ALA A 687 -35.41 -27.23 -21.86
N PRO A 688 -36.02 -27.18 -20.65
CA PRO A 688 -36.73 -26.00 -20.17
C PRO A 688 -35.80 -24.83 -19.77
N ASN A 689 -34.55 -25.12 -19.37
CA ASN A 689 -33.52 -24.14 -19.02
C ASN A 689 -32.10 -24.73 -19.25
N GLN A 690 -31.05 -23.93 -19.04
CA GLN A 690 -29.65 -24.35 -19.23
C GLN A 690 -29.21 -25.41 -18.20
N GLU A 691 -29.68 -25.34 -16.95
CA GLU A 691 -29.31 -26.29 -15.90
C GLU A 691 -29.77 -27.71 -16.24
N VAL A 692 -31.04 -27.88 -16.64
CA VAL A 692 -31.59 -29.18 -17.07
C VAL A 692 -30.88 -29.67 -18.33
N TYR A 693 -30.51 -28.78 -19.25
CA TYR A 693 -29.72 -29.13 -20.43
C TYR A 693 -28.32 -29.65 -20.06
N ASP A 694 -27.58 -28.92 -19.21
CA ASP A 694 -26.24 -29.28 -18.76
C ASP A 694 -26.28 -30.60 -17.96
N TYR A 695 -27.25 -30.76 -17.05
CA TYR A 695 -27.40 -31.98 -16.26
C TYR A 695 -27.79 -33.20 -17.11
N TRP A 696 -28.74 -33.07 -18.04
CA TRP A 696 -29.13 -34.20 -18.89
C TRP A 696 -28.06 -34.56 -19.89
N THR A 697 -27.43 -33.58 -20.55
CA THR A 697 -26.36 -33.87 -21.52
C THR A 697 -25.15 -34.49 -20.83
N ASP A 698 -24.70 -33.99 -19.68
CA ASP A 698 -23.61 -34.62 -18.91
C ASP A 698 -24.00 -36.00 -18.36
N GLY A 699 -25.21 -36.15 -17.80
CA GLY A 699 -25.70 -37.43 -17.28
C GLY A 699 -25.82 -38.51 -18.36
N ILE A 700 -26.32 -38.15 -19.54
CA ILE A 700 -26.35 -39.04 -20.70
C ILE A 700 -24.94 -39.39 -21.15
N ASN A 701 -24.04 -38.41 -21.32
CA ASN A 701 -22.63 -38.67 -21.66
C ASN A 701 -22.01 -39.68 -20.68
N ALA A 702 -22.21 -39.48 -19.37
CA ALA A 702 -21.72 -40.36 -18.31
C ALA A 702 -22.28 -41.80 -18.40
N LEU A 703 -23.56 -41.98 -18.77
CA LEU A 703 -24.16 -43.30 -18.95
C LEU A 703 -23.58 -44.05 -20.16
N ILE A 704 -23.27 -43.34 -21.25
CA ILE A 704 -22.65 -43.91 -22.46
C ILE A 704 -21.10 -43.91 -22.42
N GLY A 705 -20.50 -43.69 -21.24
CA GLY A 705 -19.04 -43.72 -21.05
C GLY A 705 -18.27 -42.54 -21.67
N GLN A 706 -18.96 -41.50 -22.16
CA GLN A 706 -18.34 -40.28 -22.67
C GLN A 706 -18.05 -39.27 -21.55
N LYS A 707 -17.01 -38.46 -21.74
CA LYS A 707 -16.69 -37.36 -20.81
C LYS A 707 -17.83 -36.32 -20.77
N MET A 708 -18.21 -35.91 -19.56
CA MET A 708 -19.01 -34.73 -19.29
C MET A 708 -18.32 -33.47 -19.85
N LYS A 709 -19.08 -32.48 -20.31
CA LYS A 709 -18.58 -31.36 -21.13
C LYS A 709 -19.14 -29.99 -20.73
N SER A 710 -20.22 -29.92 -19.96
CA SER A 710 -20.92 -28.66 -19.68
C SER A 710 -20.07 -27.61 -18.97
N SER A 711 -20.49 -26.35 -19.08
CA SER A 711 -20.00 -25.24 -18.25
C SER A 711 -20.27 -25.49 -16.77
N HIS A 712 -21.46 -26.00 -16.43
CA HIS A 712 -21.87 -26.22 -15.05
C HIS A 712 -21.00 -27.26 -14.33
N MET A 713 -20.71 -28.41 -14.97
CA MET A 713 -19.83 -29.44 -14.41
C MET A 713 -18.42 -28.90 -14.16
N LYS A 714 -17.86 -28.08 -15.06
CA LYS A 714 -16.53 -27.47 -14.86
C LYS A 714 -16.51 -26.48 -13.68
N HIS A 715 -17.62 -25.79 -13.45
CA HIS A 715 -17.76 -24.88 -12.31
C HIS A 715 -17.86 -25.66 -11.00
N GLU A 716 -18.80 -26.62 -10.89
CA GLU A 716 -18.92 -27.52 -9.74
C GLU A 716 -17.59 -28.23 -9.43
N LEU A 717 -16.90 -28.76 -10.44
CA LEU A 717 -15.63 -29.47 -10.28
C LEU A 717 -14.57 -28.58 -9.62
N ASN A 718 -14.40 -27.34 -10.10
CA ASN A 718 -13.44 -26.41 -9.49
C ASN A 718 -13.85 -26.01 -8.07
N THR A 719 -15.13 -25.69 -7.85
CA THR A 719 -15.63 -25.27 -6.53
C THR A 719 -15.55 -26.39 -5.49
N LEU A 720 -15.91 -27.63 -5.84
CA LEU A 720 -15.81 -28.78 -4.96
C LEU A 720 -14.35 -29.13 -4.66
N ILE A 721 -13.46 -29.07 -5.65
CA ILE A 721 -12.01 -29.25 -5.44
C ILE A 721 -11.44 -28.17 -4.52
N GLU A 722 -11.84 -26.90 -4.68
CA GLU A 722 -11.37 -25.80 -3.83
C GLU A 722 -11.91 -25.90 -2.40
N MET A 723 -13.13 -26.40 -2.22
CA MET A 723 -13.69 -26.71 -0.89
C MET A 723 -12.98 -27.90 -0.24
N GLU A 724 -12.75 -29.00 -0.99
CA GLU A 724 -12.08 -30.18 -0.46
C GLU A 724 -10.61 -29.92 -0.13
N LEU A 725 -9.88 -29.18 -0.98
CA LEU A 725 -8.51 -28.72 -0.68
C LEU A 725 -8.47 -27.89 0.61
N ARG A 726 -9.42 -26.97 0.80
CA ARG A 726 -9.54 -26.20 2.05
C ARG A 726 -9.75 -27.12 3.25
N VAL A 727 -10.73 -28.03 3.19
CA VAL A 727 -11.02 -28.99 4.27
C VAL A 727 -9.79 -29.84 4.63
N ARG A 728 -9.03 -30.33 3.63
CA ARG A 728 -7.81 -31.12 3.84
C ARG A 728 -6.62 -30.29 4.39
N LEU A 729 -6.69 -28.97 4.37
CA LEU A 729 -5.62 -28.07 4.81
C LEU A 729 -5.95 -27.32 6.11
N LEU A 730 -7.16 -27.47 6.67
CA LEU A 730 -7.56 -26.88 7.97
C LEU A 730 -6.60 -27.27 9.10
N ASP A 731 -6.18 -28.53 9.16
CA ASP A 731 -5.24 -29.05 10.19
C ASP A 731 -3.83 -28.45 10.09
N ILE A 732 -3.55 -27.67 9.04
CA ILE A 732 -2.25 -27.05 8.72
C ILE A 732 -2.39 -25.51 8.62
N GLU A 733 -3.55 -24.94 8.96
CA GLU A 733 -3.79 -23.49 8.86
C GLU A 733 -2.85 -22.71 9.80
N GLY A 734 -2.00 -21.87 9.21
CA GLY A 734 -0.98 -21.09 9.93
C GLY A 734 0.40 -21.74 10.02
N ILE A 735 0.62 -22.93 9.45
CA ILE A 735 1.93 -23.58 9.36
C ILE A 735 2.55 -23.34 7.97
N GLU A 736 3.83 -22.96 7.92
CA GLU A 736 4.56 -22.83 6.65
C GLU A 736 4.89 -24.21 6.06
N LEU A 737 4.27 -24.53 4.92
CA LEU A 737 4.52 -25.76 4.19
C LEU A 737 5.86 -25.69 3.42
N PRO A 738 6.78 -26.66 3.60
CA PRO A 738 8.03 -26.69 2.85
C PRO A 738 7.78 -27.01 1.36
N ILE A 739 8.62 -26.44 0.49
CA ILE A 739 8.51 -26.63 -0.97
C ILE A 739 8.90 -28.07 -1.37
N GLU A 740 9.90 -28.64 -0.72
CA GLU A 740 10.28 -30.04 -0.84
C GLU A 740 9.77 -30.83 0.37
N ALA A 741 9.29 -32.06 0.14
CA ALA A 741 8.86 -32.93 1.23
C ALA A 741 10.08 -33.39 2.05
N PRO A 742 10.03 -33.34 3.39
CA PRO A 742 11.13 -33.83 4.23
C PRO A 742 11.34 -35.34 3.99
N PRO A 743 12.60 -35.83 4.04
CA PRO A 743 12.88 -37.23 3.79
C PRO A 743 12.22 -38.11 4.84
N ILE A 744 11.52 -39.16 4.39
CA ILE A 744 10.95 -40.17 5.27
C ILE A 744 12.11 -40.85 6.03
N PRO A 745 12.08 -40.89 7.38
CA PRO A 745 13.10 -41.59 8.16
C PRO A 745 13.19 -43.08 7.76
N ALA A 746 14.38 -43.66 7.87
CA ALA A 746 14.56 -45.10 7.68
C ALA A 746 13.72 -45.90 8.70
N ASP A 747 13.24 -47.08 8.29
CA ASP A 747 12.49 -47.99 9.16
C ASP A 747 13.19 -48.21 10.51
N PRO A 748 12.45 -48.25 11.64
CA PRO A 748 13.04 -48.47 12.95
C PRO A 748 13.68 -49.87 13.01
N PRO A 749 14.81 -50.04 13.74
CA PRO A 749 15.55 -51.31 13.78
C PRO A 749 14.78 -52.46 14.44
N ASN A 750 13.63 -52.19 15.06
CA ASN A 750 12.61 -53.17 15.39
C ASN A 750 11.22 -52.50 15.44
N TYR A 751 10.17 -53.29 15.23
CA TYR A 751 8.77 -52.86 15.39
C TYR A 751 8.29 -52.99 16.85
N ASN A 752 9.18 -52.81 17.84
CA ASN A 752 8.81 -52.80 19.25
C ASN A 752 8.29 -51.41 19.64
N PHE A 753 7.10 -51.08 19.15
CA PHE A 753 6.44 -49.80 19.43
C PHE A 753 6.35 -49.53 20.94
N LEU A 754 6.88 -48.39 21.38
CA LEU A 754 6.79 -47.92 22.76
C LEU A 754 5.36 -47.45 23.06
N ASN A 755 4.49 -48.40 23.37
CA ASN A 755 3.10 -48.14 23.79
C ASN A 755 3.01 -47.55 25.22
N SER A 756 3.60 -46.38 25.42
CA SER A 756 3.12 -45.40 26.41
C SER A 756 2.14 -44.46 25.70
N LYS A 757 0.94 -44.31 26.26
CA LYS A 757 -0.16 -43.48 25.73
C LYS A 757 0.21 -41.99 25.66
#